data_AF-A0A2S7T6K8-F1
#
_entry.id   AF-A0A2S7T6K8-F1
#
_cell.length_a   1.000
_cell.length_b   1.000
_cell.length_c   1.000
_cell.angle_alpha   90.00
_cell.angle_beta   90.00
_cell.angle_gamma   90.00
#
_symmetry.space_group_name_H-M   'P 1'
#
loop_
_entity.id
_entity.type
_entity.pdbx_description
1 polymer ?
#
loop_
_entity_poly.entity_id
_entity_poly.type
_entity_poly.pdbx_seq_one_letter_code
_entity_poly.pdbx_strand_id
1 'polypeptide(L)'
;MRSLRLHITLLLIFTSFWSHGQFLLQAPNTGDESNYQWYEASDTGTILGTNSFIEVTQPGVYFATYDGTSCGSNATGYFILTNCNNPHNQVTLDISAYNRPGATISWTPALTGDPLRPVVESTQTVTRYTATLEIAGDVQTLPNFTVVCIQQAANLQDDFVSVLEDDQVQVPIFDNDSDLPDTGTLTFSDQAHGTVTVNDGGTPNDPRDDTLTYTPDPDYNGPDSFTYTVCNSAGDCSTATVTVDVIPTPDAFDDTVSTDQDTAVAISMLNNDNDWLNLQTITVTTPANGTASWDDNGTPNDYSDDVLIYVPNSGFEGTDTFTYTICDINGVCSIATVVVMVNPPLDLDADNDGILDSFEDLNLDGDDDPTTNPTDTDGDGILDYLDIDSDDDGIPDNIEAQTTQGYIAPSGMDANNNGLDDAYEQDGNLGLVPLDTDGDSFPDYVDTDSDDDGIVDAIEGHDFDANGVPENEWMGSDKDLDGLSDGYEGDTAIDVDVNDEINDPSTDLPDTDGDGIPDYRDTDDDGDDIATQDEDLNGDGDWLNDDTDGDGIPNYLDTDLDVAGEEIEVFNVLTPNGDGVHDELVIRNLDNFPNNTVKIYNRWGLLVFQTRAYNTTGNVFDGTSDARATLNQDSKLPVGTYFYIIEYEADNGRMNQVSGYIYLNR
;
A
#
# COMPACT_ATOMS: atom_id res chain seq x y z
N MET A 1 20.35 66.15 -23.56
CA MET A 1 20.79 67.56 -23.80
C MET A 1 22.23 67.79 -23.32
N ARG A 2 23.22 67.72 -24.23
CA ARG A 2 24.56 68.27 -24.02
C ARG A 2 25.05 68.88 -25.33
N SER A 3 25.33 70.17 -25.28
CA SER A 3 25.86 70.99 -26.37
C SER A 3 27.27 70.51 -26.74
N LEU A 4 27.45 69.98 -27.94
CA LEU A 4 28.76 69.65 -28.49
C LEU A 4 29.52 70.96 -28.83
N ARG A 5 30.44 71.38 -27.95
CA ARG A 5 31.45 72.41 -28.24
C ARG A 5 32.81 71.71 -28.36
N LEU A 6 33.37 71.64 -29.56
CA LEU A 6 34.69 71.03 -29.79
C LEU A 6 35.78 72.12 -29.91
N HIS A 7 36.79 72.06 -29.04
CA HIS A 7 38.09 72.73 -29.21
C HIS A 7 39.06 71.71 -29.83
N ILE A 8 39.68 72.04 -30.97
CA ILE A 8 40.65 71.16 -31.65
C ILE A 8 42.07 71.69 -31.43
N THR A 9 42.94 70.84 -30.89
CA THR A 9 44.41 70.91 -31.05
C THR A 9 44.83 69.58 -31.67
N LEU A 10 45.50 69.59 -32.84
CA LEU A 10 45.97 68.38 -33.51
C LEU A 10 47.46 68.49 -33.83
N LEU A 11 48.23 67.46 -33.47
CA LEU A 11 49.54 67.17 -34.06
C LEU A 11 49.67 65.65 -34.22
N LEU A 12 49.70 65.16 -35.46
CA LEU A 12 50.50 64.00 -35.88
C LEU A 12 50.54 63.92 -37.41
N ILE A 13 51.75 63.70 -37.91
CA ILE A 13 52.15 63.75 -39.32
C ILE A 13 52.14 62.33 -39.88
N PHE A 14 51.46 62.11 -41.01
CA PHE A 14 51.76 61.01 -41.93
C PHE A 14 51.89 61.58 -43.34
N THR A 15 53.03 61.35 -43.98
CA THR A 15 53.32 61.70 -45.36
C THR A 15 52.96 60.53 -46.29
N SER A 16 52.04 60.76 -47.22
CA SER A 16 51.78 59.93 -48.39
C SER A 16 51.20 60.81 -49.50
N PHE A 17 51.44 60.48 -50.76
CA PHE A 17 51.08 61.29 -51.93
C PHE A 17 49.56 61.44 -52.10
N TRP A 18 49.03 62.67 -52.16
CA TRP A 18 47.61 62.93 -52.38
C TRP A 18 47.33 63.12 -53.88
N SER A 19 46.66 62.15 -54.51
CA SER A 19 45.87 62.42 -55.70
C SER A 19 44.63 63.21 -55.28
N HIS A 20 44.38 64.33 -55.94
CA HIS A 20 43.32 65.26 -55.56
C HIS A 20 41.99 64.78 -56.16
N GLY A 21 41.19 64.09 -55.36
CA GLY A 21 39.84 63.64 -55.74
C GLY A 21 38.78 64.69 -55.42
N GLN A 22 37.94 64.99 -56.41
CA GLN A 22 36.71 65.78 -56.28
C GLN A 22 35.54 64.78 -56.10
N PHE A 23 34.63 64.99 -55.16
CA PHE A 23 33.57 64.01 -54.86
C PHE A 23 32.16 64.64 -54.83
N LEU A 24 31.17 63.92 -55.36
CA LEU A 24 29.76 64.28 -55.39
C LEU A 24 28.93 63.15 -54.75
N LEU A 25 28.04 63.50 -53.81
CA LEU A 25 27.14 62.56 -53.18
C LEU A 25 25.84 62.43 -54.00
N GLN A 26 25.43 61.20 -54.27
CA GLN A 26 24.13 60.91 -54.86
C GLN A 26 23.22 60.21 -53.84
N ALA A 27 21.94 60.57 -53.85
CA ALA A 27 20.91 59.82 -53.17
C ALA A 27 20.72 58.44 -53.83
N PRO A 28 20.14 57.46 -53.13
CA PRO A 28 19.58 56.26 -53.75
C PRO A 28 18.70 56.63 -54.95
N ASN A 29 18.96 56.07 -56.12
CA ASN A 29 18.17 56.39 -57.34
C ASN A 29 17.20 55.26 -57.69
N THR A 30 17.28 54.15 -56.98
CA THR A 30 16.39 52.99 -57.07
C THR A 30 15.82 52.70 -55.68
N GLY A 31 14.64 52.09 -55.60
CA GLY A 31 13.94 51.84 -54.34
C GLY A 31 14.62 50.81 -53.42
N ASP A 32 15.71 50.19 -53.85
CA ASP A 32 16.37 49.07 -53.17
C ASP A 32 17.74 49.45 -52.57
N GLU A 33 18.13 50.73 -52.64
CA GLU A 33 19.40 51.24 -52.12
C GLU A 33 19.19 51.98 -50.78
N SER A 34 19.81 51.48 -49.70
CA SER A 34 19.72 52.06 -48.35
C SER A 34 20.92 52.95 -47.96
N ASN A 35 21.89 53.13 -48.86
CA ASN A 35 23.15 53.82 -48.57
C ASN A 35 23.39 55.06 -49.44
N TYR A 36 23.99 56.10 -48.86
CA TYR A 36 24.44 57.30 -49.59
C TYR A 36 25.86 57.09 -50.12
N GLN A 37 26.04 57.20 -51.44
CA GLN A 37 27.29 56.89 -52.13
C GLN A 37 28.00 58.16 -52.63
N TRP A 38 29.29 58.27 -52.32
CA TRP A 38 30.18 59.31 -52.85
C TRP A 38 30.84 58.85 -54.14
N TYR A 39 30.65 59.58 -55.25
CA TYR A 39 31.33 59.31 -56.51
C TYR A 39 32.42 60.35 -56.78
N GLU A 40 33.48 59.96 -57.48
CA GLU A 40 34.44 60.92 -58.04
C GLU A 40 33.72 61.80 -59.07
N ALA A 41 33.97 63.11 -59.06
CA ALA A 41 33.24 64.10 -59.87
C ALA A 41 34.20 65.12 -60.50
N SER A 42 33.85 65.73 -61.63
CA SER A 42 34.68 66.79 -62.27
C SER A 42 34.23 68.21 -61.92
N ASP A 43 33.01 68.33 -61.39
CA ASP A 43 32.39 69.57 -60.95
C ASP A 43 31.23 69.26 -60.00
N THR A 44 30.46 70.27 -59.61
CA THR A 44 29.34 70.13 -58.66
C THR A 44 28.10 69.42 -59.24
N GLY A 45 28.16 68.84 -60.44
CA GLY A 45 27.03 68.16 -61.07
C GLY A 45 27.39 66.96 -61.97
N THR A 46 28.67 66.63 -62.13
CA THR A 46 29.13 65.63 -63.12
C THR A 46 29.96 64.54 -62.46
N ILE A 47 29.44 63.31 -62.44
CA ILE A 47 30.10 62.11 -61.90
C ILE A 47 31.06 61.51 -62.94
N LEU A 48 32.28 61.18 -62.53
CA LEU A 48 33.39 60.69 -63.36
C LEU A 48 33.57 59.17 -63.34
N GLY A 49 32.92 58.44 -62.44
CA GLY A 49 33.06 56.99 -62.30
C GLY A 49 31.82 56.31 -61.73
N THR A 50 31.73 54.99 -61.89
CA THR A 50 30.59 54.17 -61.43
C THR A 50 30.79 53.54 -60.05
N ASN A 51 32.00 53.60 -59.48
CA ASN A 51 32.31 53.00 -58.18
C ASN A 51 32.32 54.09 -57.09
N SER A 52 31.58 53.85 -56.01
CA SER A 52 31.53 54.75 -54.86
C SER A 52 32.81 54.64 -54.02
N PHE A 53 33.31 55.77 -53.51
CA PHE A 53 34.59 55.88 -52.79
C PHE A 53 34.45 55.80 -51.26
N ILE A 54 33.33 56.28 -50.70
CA ILE A 54 33.01 56.23 -49.26
C ILE A 54 31.52 55.95 -49.09
N GLU A 55 31.20 55.08 -48.15
CA GLU A 55 29.85 54.79 -47.67
C GLU A 55 29.70 55.40 -46.27
N VAL A 56 28.61 56.14 -46.04
CA VAL A 56 28.35 56.81 -44.76
C VAL A 56 27.10 56.22 -44.12
N THR A 57 27.28 55.54 -43.00
CA THR A 57 26.22 54.80 -42.28
C THR A 57 25.97 55.32 -40.86
N GLN A 58 26.67 56.38 -40.43
CA GLN A 58 26.52 56.95 -39.10
C GLN A 58 26.06 58.42 -39.17
N PRO A 59 25.19 58.88 -38.25
CA PRO A 59 24.85 60.29 -38.15
C PRO A 59 26.08 61.16 -37.88
N GLY A 60 26.16 62.31 -38.56
CA GLY A 60 27.31 63.19 -38.46
C GLY A 60 27.26 64.35 -39.45
N VAL A 61 28.20 65.28 -39.29
CA VAL A 61 28.44 66.35 -40.25
C VAL A 61 29.66 66.01 -41.08
N TYR A 62 29.43 65.79 -42.36
CA TYR A 62 30.43 65.50 -43.38
C TYR A 62 30.62 66.75 -44.25
N PHE A 63 31.83 66.99 -44.74
CA PHE A 63 32.10 68.16 -45.57
C PHE A 63 33.13 67.82 -46.64
N ALA A 64 33.00 68.44 -47.81
CA ALA A 64 33.99 68.37 -48.87
C ALA A 64 34.66 69.75 -49.03
N THR A 65 35.99 69.77 -49.05
CA THR A 65 36.77 70.98 -49.35
C THR A 65 37.23 70.94 -50.80
N TYR A 66 36.83 71.94 -51.60
CA TYR A 66 37.27 72.07 -52.99
C TYR A 66 38.76 72.47 -53.12
N ASP A 67 39.45 72.82 -52.01
CA ASP A 67 40.80 73.39 -52.02
C ASP A 67 41.89 72.58 -51.28
N GLY A 68 41.58 71.38 -50.78
CA GLY A 68 42.56 70.51 -50.13
C GLY A 68 43.06 70.96 -48.75
N THR A 69 42.39 71.89 -48.07
CA THR A 69 42.74 72.26 -46.69
C THR A 69 41.95 71.45 -45.66
N SER A 70 42.66 70.74 -44.78
CA SER A 70 42.09 69.76 -43.84
C SER A 70 41.49 70.37 -42.55
N CYS A 71 40.65 71.41 -42.66
CA CYS A 71 39.79 71.92 -41.58
C CYS A 71 38.60 72.70 -42.17
N GLY A 72 37.36 72.22 -41.95
CA GLY A 72 36.09 72.63 -42.59
C GLY A 72 35.59 74.08 -42.42
N SER A 73 36.46 75.06 -42.28
CA SER A 73 36.14 76.50 -42.25
C SER A 73 35.95 77.14 -43.64
N ASN A 74 36.39 76.47 -44.72
CA ASN A 74 36.24 76.91 -46.12
C ASN A 74 35.51 75.85 -46.99
N ALA A 75 34.62 75.06 -46.39
CA ALA A 75 33.87 74.07 -47.16
C ALA A 75 32.92 74.77 -48.14
N THR A 76 32.82 74.24 -49.37
CA THR A 76 31.86 74.72 -50.38
C THR A 76 30.46 74.14 -50.15
N GLY A 77 30.34 73.12 -49.28
CA GLY A 77 29.08 72.59 -48.77
C GLY A 77 29.28 71.63 -47.59
N TYR A 78 28.23 71.50 -46.77
CA TYR A 78 28.11 70.58 -45.64
C TYR A 78 27.03 69.55 -45.93
N PHE A 79 27.29 68.30 -45.58
CA PHE A 79 26.32 67.22 -45.60
C PHE A 79 26.04 66.78 -44.16
N ILE A 80 24.78 66.86 -43.76
CA ILE A 80 24.36 66.57 -42.39
C ILE A 80 23.47 65.34 -42.47
N LEU A 81 24.00 64.24 -41.95
CA LEU A 81 23.28 62.99 -41.78
C LEU A 81 22.79 62.90 -40.33
N THR A 82 21.51 62.64 -40.16
CA THR A 82 20.85 62.55 -38.84
C THR A 82 20.11 61.24 -38.70
N ASN A 83 19.70 60.88 -37.48
CA ASN A 83 18.68 59.86 -37.27
C ASN A 83 17.31 60.48 -37.60
N CYS A 84 16.43 59.74 -38.29
CA CYS A 84 15.09 60.21 -38.63
C CYS A 84 14.16 60.38 -37.41
N ASN A 85 14.49 59.78 -36.26
CA ASN A 85 13.69 59.85 -35.05
C ASN A 85 13.79 61.23 -34.39
N ASN A 86 12.67 61.77 -33.91
CA ASN A 86 12.63 63.02 -33.17
C ASN A 86 13.15 62.79 -31.74
N PRO A 87 14.00 63.67 -31.16
CA PRO A 87 14.46 64.96 -31.70
C PRO A 87 15.79 64.90 -32.46
N HIS A 88 16.32 63.71 -32.71
CA HIS A 88 17.59 63.49 -33.38
C HIS A 88 17.59 63.93 -34.86
N ASN A 89 16.41 64.13 -35.45
CA ASN A 89 16.20 64.66 -36.78
C ASN A 89 16.22 66.20 -36.88
N GLN A 90 16.38 66.93 -35.78
CA GLN A 90 16.42 68.40 -35.81
C GLN A 90 17.83 68.93 -36.06
N VAL A 91 17.99 69.77 -37.09
CA VAL A 91 19.29 70.34 -37.50
C VAL A 91 19.22 71.87 -37.49
N THR A 92 20.13 72.51 -36.75
CA THR A 92 20.29 73.97 -36.78
C THR A 92 21.35 74.37 -37.82
N LEU A 93 20.95 75.15 -38.83
CA LEU A 93 21.85 75.66 -39.87
C LEU A 93 22.46 77.00 -39.43
N ASP A 94 23.60 76.98 -38.76
CA ASP A 94 24.22 78.20 -38.21
C ASP A 94 25.13 78.91 -39.23
N ILE A 95 24.68 80.06 -39.73
CA ILE A 95 25.46 80.98 -40.59
C ILE A 95 25.75 82.32 -39.91
N SER A 96 25.65 82.38 -38.57
CA SER A 96 25.82 83.62 -37.79
C SER A 96 27.15 84.35 -38.02
N ALA A 97 28.20 83.62 -38.44
CA ALA A 97 29.49 84.18 -38.82
C ALA A 97 29.43 85.15 -40.02
N TYR A 98 28.37 85.07 -40.84
CA TYR A 98 28.16 85.93 -42.01
C TYR A 98 27.26 87.13 -41.75
N ASN A 99 26.90 87.40 -40.48
CA ASN A 99 26.09 88.55 -40.12
C ASN A 99 26.79 89.87 -40.47
N ARG A 100 26.26 90.59 -41.47
CA ARG A 100 26.77 91.89 -41.92
C ARG A 100 25.68 92.96 -41.83
N PRO A 101 25.96 94.15 -41.27
CA PRO A 101 24.98 95.23 -41.19
C PRO A 101 24.47 95.64 -42.57
N GLY A 102 23.15 95.63 -42.76
CA GLY A 102 22.50 95.98 -44.04
C GLY A 102 22.43 94.85 -45.06
N ALA A 103 22.87 93.64 -44.71
CA ALA A 103 22.71 92.46 -45.56
C ALA A 103 21.34 91.82 -45.38
N THR A 104 20.73 91.39 -46.48
CA THR A 104 19.52 90.56 -46.46
C THR A 104 19.92 89.11 -46.72
N ILE A 105 19.40 88.18 -45.92
CA ILE A 105 19.65 86.74 -46.07
C ILE A 105 18.38 86.07 -46.54
N SER A 106 18.48 85.28 -47.61
CA SER A 106 17.40 84.42 -48.10
C SER A 106 17.88 83.00 -48.25
N TRP A 107 17.03 82.03 -47.91
CA TRP A 107 17.31 80.60 -48.08
C TRP A 107 16.57 80.05 -49.30
N THR A 108 17.21 79.13 -50.02
CA THR A 108 16.58 78.32 -51.06
C THR A 108 16.80 76.83 -50.73
N PRO A 109 15.76 76.02 -50.48
CA PRO A 109 14.35 76.39 -50.28
C PRO A 109 14.14 77.40 -49.14
N ALA A 110 12.99 78.10 -49.15
CA ALA A 110 12.68 79.13 -48.16
C ALA A 110 12.50 78.53 -46.76
N LEU A 111 13.17 79.12 -45.76
CA LEU A 111 13.12 78.72 -44.36
C LEU A 111 12.51 79.82 -43.50
N THR A 112 11.77 79.43 -42.46
CA THR A 112 11.14 80.33 -41.48
C THR A 112 11.95 80.39 -40.18
N GLY A 113 11.78 81.45 -39.38
CA GLY A 113 12.48 81.61 -38.10
C GLY A 113 13.66 82.58 -38.18
N ASP A 114 14.69 82.38 -37.36
CA ASP A 114 15.92 83.17 -37.40
C ASP A 114 16.67 82.90 -38.71
N PRO A 115 16.84 83.88 -39.61
CA PRO A 115 17.52 83.67 -40.89
C PRO A 115 19.01 83.32 -40.75
N LEU A 116 19.64 83.61 -39.60
CA LEU A 116 21.03 83.25 -39.33
C LEU A 116 21.18 81.84 -38.74
N ARG A 117 20.10 81.28 -38.18
CA ARG A 117 20.07 79.99 -37.48
C ARG A 117 18.73 79.26 -37.65
N PRO A 118 18.25 79.03 -38.88
CA PRO A 118 17.01 78.29 -39.05
C PRO A 118 17.21 76.84 -38.60
N VAL A 119 16.18 76.27 -37.98
CA VAL A 119 16.11 74.85 -37.64
C VAL A 119 15.31 74.16 -38.72
N VAL A 120 15.84 73.06 -39.24
CA VAL A 120 15.16 72.20 -40.22
C VAL A 120 15.01 70.81 -39.63
N GLU A 121 13.87 70.19 -39.90
CA GLU A 121 13.67 68.76 -39.65
C GLU A 121 14.23 68.01 -40.86
N SER A 122 15.17 67.12 -40.61
CA SER A 122 15.68 66.22 -41.64
C SER A 122 14.62 65.18 -41.98
N THR A 123 14.54 64.84 -43.26
CA THR A 123 13.70 63.75 -43.76
C THR A 123 14.56 62.81 -44.58
N GLN A 124 14.01 61.67 -45.01
CA GLN A 124 14.70 60.77 -45.93
C GLN A 124 14.90 61.40 -47.32
N THR A 125 14.24 62.52 -47.62
CA THR A 125 14.46 63.25 -48.87
C THR A 125 15.69 64.14 -48.74
N VAL A 126 16.69 63.89 -49.58
CA VAL A 126 17.89 64.73 -49.68
C VAL A 126 17.49 66.15 -50.06
N THR A 127 17.61 67.08 -49.12
CA THR A 127 17.23 68.48 -49.34
C THR A 127 18.46 69.38 -49.22
N ARG A 128 18.74 70.16 -50.27
CA ARG A 128 19.86 71.11 -50.30
C ARG A 128 19.38 72.53 -50.01
N TYR A 129 19.80 73.06 -48.87
CA TYR A 129 19.57 74.44 -48.45
C TYR A 129 20.76 75.32 -48.81
N THR A 130 20.52 76.43 -49.50
CA THR A 130 21.57 77.40 -49.85
C THR A 130 21.16 78.78 -49.36
N ALA A 131 22.03 79.43 -48.59
CA ALA A 131 21.85 80.81 -48.16
C ALA A 131 22.45 81.79 -49.19
N THR A 132 21.70 82.84 -49.50
CA THR A 132 22.15 83.94 -50.35
C THR A 132 22.17 85.22 -49.53
N LEU A 133 23.31 85.91 -49.58
CA LEU A 133 23.55 87.19 -48.91
C LEU A 133 23.50 88.31 -49.96
N GLU A 134 22.65 89.31 -49.76
CA GLU A 134 22.57 90.49 -50.63
C GLU A 134 22.93 91.76 -49.85
N ILE A 135 23.92 92.51 -50.35
CA ILE A 135 24.34 93.80 -49.77
C ILE A 135 24.44 94.83 -50.89
N ALA A 136 23.61 95.87 -50.85
CA ALA A 136 23.66 97.00 -51.80
C ALA A 136 23.66 96.59 -53.29
N GLY A 137 23.02 95.47 -53.64
CA GLY A 137 22.93 94.93 -55.00
C GLY A 137 24.01 93.90 -55.37
N ASP A 138 25.01 93.67 -54.51
CA ASP A 138 25.97 92.57 -54.65
C ASP A 138 25.39 91.30 -54.01
N VAL A 139 25.32 90.22 -54.79
CA VAL A 139 24.77 88.93 -54.38
C VAL A 139 25.91 87.93 -54.18
N GLN A 140 26.02 87.38 -52.98
CA GLN A 140 26.97 86.32 -52.64
C GLN A 140 26.22 85.06 -52.19
N THR A 141 26.50 83.94 -52.85
CA THR A 141 26.02 82.62 -52.42
C THR A 141 26.97 82.04 -51.38
N LEU A 142 26.42 81.62 -50.24
CA LEU A 142 27.16 80.96 -49.17
C LEU A 142 27.24 79.43 -49.41
N PRO A 143 28.08 78.69 -48.65
CA PRO A 143 28.10 77.24 -48.70
C PRO A 143 26.70 76.65 -48.51
N ASN A 144 26.41 75.55 -49.21
CA ASN A 144 25.14 74.86 -49.09
C ASN A 144 25.16 73.84 -47.92
N PHE A 145 23.99 73.56 -47.36
CA PHE A 145 23.75 72.50 -46.38
C PHE A 145 22.82 71.48 -47.01
N THR A 146 23.33 70.27 -47.22
CA THR A 146 22.52 69.13 -47.64
C THR A 146 22.15 68.34 -46.41
N VAL A 147 20.86 68.29 -46.09
CA VAL A 147 20.36 67.65 -44.87
C VAL A 147 19.51 66.46 -45.27
N VAL A 148 19.78 65.32 -44.63
CA VAL A 148 19.00 64.10 -44.81
C VAL A 148 19.08 63.26 -43.54
N CYS A 149 18.10 62.39 -43.33
CA CYS A 149 18.13 61.42 -42.25
C CYS A 149 18.24 59.99 -42.77
N ILE A 150 18.78 59.13 -41.92
CA ILE A 150 18.71 57.67 -42.06
C ILE A 150 17.84 57.13 -40.92
N GLN A 151 17.06 56.10 -41.21
CA GLN A 151 16.48 55.31 -40.14
C GLN A 151 17.62 54.57 -39.43
N GLN A 152 17.46 54.36 -38.14
CA GLN A 152 18.37 53.56 -37.35
C GLN A 152 17.54 52.58 -36.52
N ALA A 153 18.17 51.50 -36.09
CA ALA A 153 17.57 50.59 -35.13
C ALA A 153 17.39 51.28 -33.76
N ALA A 154 16.44 50.78 -32.97
CA ALA A 154 16.21 51.23 -31.60
C ALA A 154 17.41 50.92 -30.70
N ASN A 155 17.55 51.64 -29.57
CA ASN A 155 18.52 51.28 -28.54
C ASN A 155 17.80 50.45 -27.48
N LEU A 156 17.93 49.13 -27.59
CA LEU A 156 17.32 48.17 -26.66
C LEU A 156 18.29 47.84 -25.51
N GLN A 157 17.76 47.64 -24.32
CA GLN A 157 18.48 47.20 -23.12
C GLN A 157 17.89 45.89 -22.58
N ASP A 158 18.75 45.10 -21.91
CA ASP A 158 18.29 43.85 -21.32
C ASP A 158 17.33 44.09 -20.15
N ASP A 159 16.36 43.19 -20.02
CA ASP A 159 15.29 43.25 -19.03
C ASP A 159 15.38 42.11 -18.03
N PHE A 160 14.82 42.34 -16.84
CA PHE A 160 14.74 41.35 -15.77
C PHE A 160 13.36 41.36 -15.12
N VAL A 161 12.79 40.18 -14.91
CA VAL A 161 11.53 39.98 -14.20
C VAL A 161 11.59 38.71 -13.35
N SER A 162 10.83 38.69 -12.26
CA SER A 162 10.61 37.48 -11.46
C SER A 162 9.12 37.15 -11.43
N VAL A 163 8.81 35.86 -11.39
CA VAL A 163 7.45 35.32 -11.33
C VAL A 163 7.46 34.08 -10.44
N LEU A 164 6.38 33.79 -9.74
CA LEU A 164 6.22 32.48 -9.10
C LEU A 164 6.00 31.44 -10.21
N GLU A 165 6.41 30.20 -9.99
CA GLU A 165 5.94 29.12 -10.85
C GLU A 165 4.40 29.04 -10.82
N ASP A 166 3.83 28.51 -11.90
CA ASP A 166 2.38 28.44 -12.15
C ASP A 166 1.60 29.77 -12.18
N ASP A 167 2.28 30.92 -12.08
CA ASP A 167 1.70 32.24 -12.29
C ASP A 167 2.16 32.86 -13.62
N GLN A 168 1.73 34.09 -13.89
CA GLN A 168 2.12 34.85 -15.08
C GLN A 168 2.53 36.27 -14.72
N VAL A 169 3.46 36.84 -15.48
CA VAL A 169 3.96 38.20 -15.26
C VAL A 169 3.95 39.02 -16.54
N GLN A 170 3.57 40.28 -16.43
CA GLN A 170 3.73 41.24 -17.51
C GLN A 170 5.19 41.73 -17.56
N VAL A 171 5.84 41.63 -18.71
CA VAL A 171 7.24 42.02 -18.89
C VAL A 171 7.31 43.43 -19.51
N PRO A 172 7.86 44.44 -18.80
CA PRO A 172 7.91 45.82 -19.26
C PRO A 172 9.12 46.09 -20.18
N ILE A 173 9.20 45.39 -21.32
CA ILE A 173 10.37 45.38 -22.23
C ILE A 173 10.79 46.74 -22.80
N PHE A 174 9.95 47.79 -22.70
CA PHE A 174 10.26 49.11 -23.26
C PHE A 174 10.57 50.19 -22.21
N ASP A 175 10.50 49.89 -20.93
CA ASP A 175 10.65 50.89 -19.86
C ASP A 175 12.08 51.49 -19.81
N ASN A 176 13.07 50.72 -20.22
CA ASN A 176 14.51 51.08 -20.25
C ASN A 176 15.02 51.37 -21.68
N ASP A 177 14.17 51.32 -22.69
CA ASP A 177 14.52 51.45 -24.11
C ASP A 177 14.39 52.87 -24.65
N SER A 178 15.03 53.12 -25.79
CA SER A 178 14.93 54.41 -26.47
C SER A 178 15.03 54.31 -27.99
N ASP A 179 14.63 55.39 -28.68
CA ASP A 179 14.59 55.45 -30.15
C ASP A 179 13.71 54.38 -30.81
N LEU A 180 12.65 53.94 -30.11
CA LEU A 180 11.66 52.98 -30.63
C LEU A 180 10.97 53.54 -31.89
N PRO A 181 10.83 52.74 -32.96
CA PRO A 181 10.20 53.19 -34.20
C PRO A 181 8.68 53.32 -34.04
N ASP A 182 8.11 54.37 -34.63
CA ASP A 182 6.65 54.57 -34.71
C ASP A 182 5.95 53.57 -35.65
N THR A 183 6.72 52.93 -36.51
CA THR A 183 6.26 51.85 -37.40
C THR A 183 7.33 50.77 -37.55
N GLY A 184 7.00 49.51 -37.28
CA GLY A 184 7.96 48.42 -37.28
C GLY A 184 7.36 47.06 -36.96
N THR A 185 8.21 46.11 -36.62
CA THR A 185 7.82 44.77 -36.15
C THR A 185 8.52 44.42 -34.85
N LEU A 186 7.81 43.76 -33.94
CA LEU A 186 8.33 43.15 -32.74
C LEU A 186 8.32 41.62 -32.92
N THR A 187 9.45 40.97 -32.66
CA THR A 187 9.62 39.52 -32.81
C THR A 187 10.42 38.95 -31.63
N PHE A 188 10.23 37.67 -31.33
CA PHE A 188 10.84 37.02 -30.18
C PHE A 188 11.50 35.71 -30.60
N SER A 189 12.54 35.31 -29.87
CA SER A 189 13.03 33.93 -29.92
C SER A 189 12.14 33.03 -29.09
N ASP A 190 12.16 31.74 -29.38
CA ASP A 190 11.56 30.74 -28.49
C ASP A 190 12.29 30.73 -27.14
N GLN A 191 11.52 30.67 -26.07
CA GLN A 191 11.94 30.43 -24.68
C GLN A 191 12.06 28.93 -24.40
N ALA A 192 12.84 28.54 -23.40
CA ALA A 192 13.09 27.13 -23.11
C ALA A 192 12.04 26.50 -22.19
N HIS A 193 11.47 27.29 -21.27
CA HIS A 193 10.67 26.79 -20.15
C HIS A 193 9.42 27.63 -19.88
N GLY A 194 8.71 28.03 -20.94
CA GLY A 194 7.47 28.76 -20.80
C GLY A 194 6.85 29.19 -22.10
N THR A 195 5.89 30.12 -22.02
CA THR A 195 5.20 30.72 -23.15
C THR A 195 5.19 32.24 -23.03
N VAL A 196 5.39 32.90 -24.16
CA VAL A 196 5.32 34.36 -24.28
C VAL A 196 4.13 34.73 -25.15
N THR A 197 3.22 35.54 -24.62
CA THR A 197 2.08 36.06 -25.36
C THR A 197 2.19 37.57 -25.52
N VAL A 198 1.84 38.04 -26.72
CA VAL A 198 1.93 39.46 -27.11
C VAL A 198 0.52 39.99 -27.31
N ASN A 199 0.22 41.12 -26.70
CA ASN A 199 -0.97 41.90 -26.98
C ASN A 199 -0.56 43.18 -27.72
N ASP A 200 -0.98 43.29 -28.98
CA ASP A 200 -0.56 44.32 -29.93
C ASP A 200 -1.34 45.64 -29.80
N GLY A 201 -2.16 45.82 -28.77
CA GLY A 201 -2.97 47.03 -28.58
C GLY A 201 -4.01 47.30 -29.69
N GLY A 202 -4.15 46.40 -30.68
CA GLY A 202 -4.90 46.64 -31.91
C GLY A 202 -4.12 47.43 -32.98
N THR A 203 -2.81 47.57 -32.83
CA THR A 203 -1.89 48.36 -33.67
C THR A 203 -0.73 47.49 -34.21
N PRO A 204 -0.98 46.56 -35.15
CA PRO A 204 0.00 45.52 -35.56
C PRO A 204 1.34 45.99 -36.16
N ASN A 205 1.51 47.29 -36.40
CA ASN A 205 2.74 47.86 -36.96
C ASN A 205 3.34 48.92 -36.03
N ASP A 206 2.78 49.18 -34.86
CA ASP A 206 3.33 50.15 -33.90
C ASP A 206 3.78 49.39 -32.66
N PRO A 207 5.07 49.06 -32.52
CA PRO A 207 5.52 48.24 -31.40
C PRO A 207 5.46 48.97 -30.05
N ARG A 208 5.17 50.28 -30.00
CA ARG A 208 5.33 51.08 -28.77
C ARG A 208 4.24 50.84 -27.72
N ASP A 209 3.11 50.26 -28.11
CA ASP A 209 2.01 49.90 -27.19
C ASP A 209 1.83 48.39 -27.02
N ASP A 210 2.70 47.58 -27.62
CA ASP A 210 2.74 46.14 -27.42
C ASP A 210 3.08 45.81 -25.95
N THR A 211 2.35 44.85 -25.39
CA THR A 211 2.60 44.35 -24.03
C THR A 211 2.86 42.85 -24.04
N LEU A 212 3.80 42.44 -23.20
CA LEU A 212 4.29 41.06 -23.13
C LEU A 212 3.84 40.40 -21.83
N THR A 213 3.33 39.18 -21.92
CA THR A 213 3.08 38.31 -20.75
C THR A 213 3.89 37.03 -20.88
N TYR A 214 4.66 36.71 -19.84
CA TYR A 214 5.37 35.45 -19.71
C TYR A 214 4.63 34.54 -18.73
N THR A 215 4.48 33.28 -19.10
CA THR A 215 3.91 32.20 -18.29
C THR A 215 4.91 31.03 -18.31
N PRO A 216 5.53 30.65 -17.18
CA PRO A 216 6.40 29.48 -17.10
C PRO A 216 5.68 28.20 -17.56
N ASP A 217 6.46 27.17 -17.92
CA ASP A 217 5.91 25.81 -18.03
C ASP A 217 5.44 25.34 -16.65
N PRO A 218 4.38 24.51 -16.55
CA PRO A 218 3.93 23.98 -15.27
C PRO A 218 5.08 23.28 -14.52
N ASP A 219 5.12 23.47 -13.20
CA ASP A 219 6.13 22.90 -12.28
C ASP A 219 7.59 23.26 -12.62
N TYR A 220 7.81 24.33 -13.41
CA TYR A 220 9.16 24.82 -13.71
C TYR A 220 9.55 25.97 -12.79
N ASN A 221 10.62 25.75 -12.04
CA ASN A 221 11.36 26.77 -11.32
C ASN A 221 12.81 26.90 -11.82
N GLY A 222 13.36 28.11 -11.71
CA GLY A 222 14.71 28.44 -12.10
C GLY A 222 14.82 29.49 -13.21
N PRO A 223 16.04 29.71 -13.74
CA PRO A 223 16.30 30.78 -14.68
C PRO A 223 15.89 30.42 -16.11
N ASP A 224 15.04 31.23 -16.73
CA ASP A 224 14.73 31.19 -18.17
C ASP A 224 15.16 32.49 -18.85
N SER A 225 15.29 32.46 -20.18
CA SER A 225 15.60 33.66 -20.96
C SER A 225 15.11 33.57 -22.38
N PHE A 226 14.73 34.72 -22.93
CA PHE A 226 14.42 34.86 -24.35
C PHE A 226 14.90 36.22 -24.84
N THR A 227 14.97 36.39 -26.16
CA THR A 227 15.35 37.66 -26.78
C THR A 227 14.17 38.27 -27.51
N TYR A 228 14.11 39.60 -27.55
CA TYR A 228 13.17 40.32 -28.39
C TYR A 228 13.94 41.19 -29.37
N THR A 229 13.40 41.32 -30.58
CA THR A 229 13.98 42.07 -31.68
C THR A 229 12.96 43.06 -32.23
N VAL A 230 13.34 44.34 -32.26
CA VAL A 230 12.56 45.43 -32.83
C VAL A 230 13.20 45.87 -34.13
N CYS A 231 12.47 45.79 -35.23
CA CYS A 231 12.89 46.26 -36.55
C CYS A 231 12.05 47.46 -36.99
N ASN A 232 12.70 48.48 -37.56
CA ASN A 232 11.99 49.58 -38.20
C ASN A 232 11.51 49.20 -39.62
N SER A 233 10.72 50.07 -40.25
CA SER A 233 10.21 49.87 -41.62
C SER A 233 11.28 49.73 -42.71
N ALA A 234 12.51 50.19 -42.47
CA ALA A 234 13.64 50.07 -43.39
C ALA A 234 14.44 48.78 -43.19
N GLY A 235 14.12 47.99 -42.16
CA GLY A 235 14.77 46.72 -41.85
C GLY A 235 15.99 46.84 -40.92
N ASP A 236 16.23 48.01 -40.29
CA ASP A 236 17.25 48.08 -39.23
C ASP A 236 16.65 47.50 -37.94
N CYS A 237 17.36 46.53 -37.36
CA CYS A 237 16.90 45.79 -36.19
C CYS A 237 17.90 45.90 -35.03
N SER A 238 17.36 45.90 -33.82
CA SER A 238 18.11 45.72 -32.57
C SER A 238 17.51 44.57 -31.78
N THR A 239 18.32 43.91 -30.95
CA THR A 239 17.93 42.77 -30.13
C THR A 239 18.39 43.00 -28.69
N ALA A 240 17.56 42.65 -27.72
CA ALA A 240 17.89 42.61 -26.29
C ALA A 240 17.35 41.32 -25.65
N THR A 241 17.83 41.02 -24.44
CA THR A 241 17.51 39.79 -23.71
C THR A 241 16.59 40.09 -22.53
N VAL A 242 15.53 39.30 -22.37
CA VAL A 242 14.76 39.22 -21.13
C VAL A 242 15.28 38.03 -20.33
N THR A 243 15.68 38.28 -19.10
CA THR A 243 15.98 37.24 -18.10
C THR A 243 14.78 37.08 -17.17
N VAL A 244 14.32 35.86 -16.99
CA VAL A 244 13.21 35.52 -16.09
C VAL A 244 13.74 34.65 -14.96
N ASP A 245 13.44 35.06 -13.73
CA ASP A 245 13.71 34.27 -12.52
C ASP A 245 12.38 33.66 -12.04
N VAL A 246 12.18 32.37 -12.31
CA VAL A 246 10.98 31.65 -11.88
C VAL A 246 11.22 31.08 -10.47
N ILE A 247 10.46 31.60 -9.52
CA ILE A 247 10.62 31.35 -8.09
C ILE A 247 9.79 30.11 -7.71
N PRO A 248 10.37 29.10 -7.04
CA PRO A 248 9.62 27.94 -6.59
C PRO A 248 8.53 28.29 -5.59
N THR A 249 7.45 27.53 -5.63
CA THR A 249 6.39 27.49 -4.65
C THR A 249 6.31 26.07 -4.06
N PRO A 250 6.05 25.90 -2.75
CA PRO A 250 5.93 24.55 -2.21
C PRO A 250 4.73 23.81 -2.83
N ASP A 251 4.87 22.56 -3.26
CA ASP A 251 3.71 21.71 -3.59
C ASP A 251 3.58 20.53 -2.63
N ALA A 252 2.47 20.55 -1.90
CA ALA A 252 2.05 19.47 -1.03
C ALA A 252 1.23 18.45 -1.83
N PHE A 253 1.49 17.16 -1.62
CA PHE A 253 0.73 16.07 -2.22
C PHE A 253 0.03 15.21 -1.16
N ASP A 254 -1.11 14.62 -1.53
CA ASP A 254 -1.89 13.80 -0.60
C ASP A 254 -1.10 12.57 -0.12
N ASP A 255 -1.21 12.29 1.17
CA ASP A 255 -0.61 11.14 1.84
C ASP A 255 -1.65 10.07 2.16
N THR A 256 -1.23 8.81 2.15
CA THR A 256 -2.05 7.69 2.62
C THR A 256 -1.20 6.74 3.45
N VAL A 257 -1.73 6.36 4.60
CA VAL A 257 -1.09 5.42 5.53
C VAL A 257 -2.14 4.50 6.15
N SER A 258 -1.72 3.33 6.61
CA SER A 258 -2.54 2.43 7.42
C SER A 258 -1.88 2.15 8.76
N THR A 259 -2.71 1.84 9.76
CA THR A 259 -2.29 1.38 11.09
C THR A 259 -3.38 0.48 11.65
N ASP A 260 -3.05 -0.35 12.62
CA ASP A 260 -4.05 -1.13 13.33
C ASP A 260 -4.70 -0.29 14.43
N GLN A 261 -5.85 -0.74 14.92
CA GLN A 261 -6.55 -0.12 16.04
C GLN A 261 -5.57 0.09 17.22
N ASP A 262 -5.72 1.24 17.88
CA ASP A 262 -4.94 1.64 19.07
C ASP A 262 -3.42 1.68 18.88
N THR A 263 -2.94 1.55 17.64
CA THR A 263 -1.52 1.58 17.27
C THR A 263 -1.14 2.92 16.66
N ALA A 264 -0.04 3.50 17.14
CA ALA A 264 0.49 4.75 16.61
C ALA A 264 1.26 4.52 15.31
N VAL A 265 1.12 5.44 14.35
CA VAL A 265 1.86 5.41 13.08
C VAL A 265 2.63 6.70 12.82
N ALA A 266 3.82 6.55 12.24
CA ALA A 266 4.71 7.64 11.89
C ALA A 266 4.58 7.97 10.40
N ILE A 267 4.32 9.24 10.08
CA ILE A 267 4.02 9.73 8.74
C ILE A 267 5.10 10.75 8.33
N SER A 268 5.87 10.41 7.31
CA SER A 268 6.89 11.29 6.73
C SER A 268 6.26 12.21 5.68
N MET A 269 5.67 13.30 6.15
CA MET A 269 4.84 14.23 5.37
C MET A 269 5.51 14.80 4.11
N LEU A 270 6.83 15.01 4.11
CA LEU A 270 7.53 15.68 3.00
C LEU A 270 8.08 14.71 1.94
N ASN A 271 7.83 13.39 2.05
CA ASN A 271 8.47 12.39 1.18
C ASN A 271 8.00 12.46 -0.28
N ASN A 272 6.73 12.78 -0.50
CA ASN A 272 6.07 12.95 -1.80
C ASN A 272 5.99 14.42 -2.25
N ASP A 273 6.33 15.36 -1.37
CA ASP A 273 6.33 16.81 -1.63
C ASP A 273 7.55 17.29 -2.42
N ASN A 274 7.37 18.36 -3.18
CA ASN A 274 8.43 19.07 -3.91
C ASN A 274 8.61 20.51 -3.38
N ASP A 275 9.67 21.18 -3.85
CA ASP A 275 9.93 22.62 -3.65
C ASP A 275 9.83 23.16 -2.21
N TRP A 276 10.03 22.26 -1.23
CA TRP A 276 9.94 22.51 0.20
C TRP A 276 11.26 22.93 0.87
N LEU A 277 12.36 23.06 0.11
CA LEU A 277 13.68 23.37 0.69
C LEU A 277 13.81 24.76 1.35
N ASN A 278 12.81 25.64 1.18
CA ASN A 278 12.71 26.95 1.84
C ASN A 278 11.50 27.05 2.80
N LEU A 279 11.05 25.92 3.36
CA LEU A 279 9.93 25.89 4.30
C LEU A 279 10.17 26.70 5.57
N GLN A 280 9.14 27.41 5.98
CA GLN A 280 9.07 28.17 7.22
C GLN A 280 8.15 27.49 8.23
N THR A 281 7.05 26.87 7.78
CA THR A 281 6.12 26.16 8.66
C THR A 281 5.48 24.98 7.95
N ILE A 282 5.29 23.90 8.71
CA ILE A 282 4.32 22.84 8.42
C ILE A 282 3.28 22.82 9.54
N THR A 283 2.00 22.72 9.18
CA THR A 283 0.90 22.69 10.15
C THR A 283 -0.12 21.64 9.75
N VAL A 284 -0.77 21.02 10.73
CA VAL A 284 -1.81 20.02 10.53
C VAL A 284 -3.11 20.46 11.19
N THR A 285 -4.25 20.15 10.57
CA THR A 285 -5.55 20.26 11.22
C THR A 285 -5.76 19.12 12.20
N THR A 286 -6.56 19.34 13.25
CA THR A 286 -6.91 18.28 14.20
C THR A 286 -7.69 17.15 13.49
N PRO A 287 -7.23 15.89 13.56
CA PRO A 287 -7.99 14.75 13.06
C PRO A 287 -9.30 14.57 13.82
N ALA A 288 -10.31 13.94 13.21
CA ALA A 288 -11.59 13.72 13.87
C ALA A 288 -11.56 12.50 14.81
N ASN A 289 -10.81 11.47 14.41
CA ASN A 289 -10.78 10.16 15.04
C ASN A 289 -9.39 9.76 15.52
N GLY A 290 -8.54 10.75 15.80
CA GLY A 290 -7.21 10.54 16.36
C GLY A 290 -6.55 11.84 16.78
N THR A 291 -5.28 11.72 17.17
CA THR A 291 -4.41 12.84 17.53
C THR A 291 -3.17 12.83 16.65
N ALA A 292 -2.70 14.01 16.25
CA ALA A 292 -1.50 14.17 15.44
C ALA A 292 -0.49 15.07 16.17
N SER A 293 0.74 14.60 16.32
CA SER A 293 1.81 15.33 17.00
C SER A 293 3.15 15.19 16.29
N TRP A 294 3.92 16.28 16.23
CA TRP A 294 5.24 16.29 15.62
C TRP A 294 6.30 15.68 16.54
N ASP A 295 7.11 14.77 16.01
CA ASP A 295 8.43 14.43 16.54
C ASP A 295 9.48 15.18 15.71
N ASP A 296 10.18 16.11 16.35
CA ASP A 296 11.19 16.94 15.70
C ASP A 296 12.58 16.30 15.71
N ASN A 297 12.73 15.05 16.16
CA ASN A 297 14.01 14.34 16.29
C ASN A 297 15.14 15.14 16.99
N GLY A 298 14.78 16.17 17.77
CA GLY A 298 15.72 17.10 18.40
C GLY A 298 16.31 18.19 17.47
N THR A 299 15.76 18.43 16.29
CA THR A 299 16.16 19.43 15.28
C THR A 299 15.11 20.55 15.08
N PRO A 300 14.85 21.43 16.09
CA PRO A 300 13.85 22.49 15.94
C PRO A 300 14.09 23.41 14.74
N ASN A 301 13.04 23.62 13.94
CA ASN A 301 13.01 24.42 12.71
C ASN A 301 13.80 23.82 11.53
N ASP A 302 14.10 22.52 11.57
CA ASP A 302 14.61 21.75 10.44
C ASP A 302 13.65 20.60 10.16
N TYR A 303 12.73 20.81 9.21
CA TYR A 303 11.67 19.86 8.90
C TYR A 303 12.15 18.64 8.08
N SER A 304 13.45 18.53 7.77
CA SER A 304 13.96 17.51 6.86
C SER A 304 13.97 16.09 7.43
N ASP A 305 13.93 15.95 8.76
CA ASP A 305 13.83 14.68 9.47
C ASP A 305 12.65 14.61 10.46
N ASP A 306 11.78 15.62 10.45
CA ASP A 306 10.55 15.65 11.25
C ASP A 306 9.56 14.58 10.78
N VAL A 307 8.88 13.94 11.74
CA VAL A 307 7.86 12.94 11.46
C VAL A 307 6.59 13.28 12.22
N LEU A 308 5.44 13.14 11.56
CA LEU A 308 4.15 13.30 12.20
C LEU A 308 3.72 11.95 12.80
N ILE A 309 3.51 11.91 14.11
CA ILE A 309 2.95 10.73 14.79
C ILE A 309 1.43 10.90 14.87
N TYR A 310 0.70 9.99 14.23
CA TYR A 310 -0.75 9.85 14.35
C TYR A 310 -1.08 8.71 15.32
N VAL A 311 -1.99 8.96 16.25
CA VAL A 311 -2.53 7.95 17.17
C VAL A 311 -4.06 7.94 17.03
N PRO A 312 -4.68 6.83 16.60
CA PRO A 312 -6.13 6.69 16.59
C PRO A 312 -6.76 6.95 17.96
N ASN A 313 -8.01 7.38 17.99
CA ASN A 313 -8.80 7.32 19.22
C ASN A 313 -8.99 5.85 19.60
N SER A 314 -9.00 5.55 20.90
CA SER A 314 -9.15 4.16 21.36
C SER A 314 -10.44 3.53 20.84
N GLY A 315 -10.34 2.35 20.26
CA GLY A 315 -11.46 1.60 19.66
C GLY A 315 -11.97 2.16 18.33
N PHE A 316 -11.25 3.08 17.68
CA PHE A 316 -11.67 3.60 16.38
C PHE A 316 -11.23 2.68 15.24
N GLU A 317 -12.16 2.40 14.33
CA GLU A 317 -11.92 1.67 13.09
C GLU A 317 -12.41 2.46 11.88
N GLY A 318 -11.77 2.23 10.73
CA GLY A 318 -12.11 2.86 9.47
C GLY A 318 -11.20 4.04 9.14
N THR A 319 -11.70 4.97 8.33
CA THR A 319 -10.86 6.03 7.74
C THR A 319 -10.94 7.33 8.55
N ASP A 320 -9.79 7.87 8.96
CA ASP A 320 -9.66 9.26 9.41
C ASP A 320 -8.96 10.13 8.35
N THR A 321 -9.33 11.40 8.29
CA THR A 321 -8.78 12.34 7.32
C THR A 321 -8.50 13.69 7.95
N PHE A 322 -7.36 14.28 7.61
CA PHE A 322 -7.00 15.64 8.01
C PHE A 322 -6.15 16.29 6.91
N THR A 323 -5.98 17.60 6.95
CA THR A 323 -5.14 18.32 6.00
C THR A 323 -3.87 18.82 6.65
N TYR A 324 -2.81 18.94 5.87
CA TYR A 324 -1.60 19.65 6.26
C TYR A 324 -1.32 20.81 5.30
N THR A 325 -0.60 21.81 5.80
CA THR A 325 -0.24 23.01 5.06
C THR A 325 1.23 23.28 5.24
N ILE A 326 1.96 23.38 4.12
CA ILE A 326 3.36 23.74 4.06
C ILE A 326 3.46 25.18 3.52
N CYS A 327 4.28 26.03 4.14
CA CYS A 327 4.48 27.41 3.71
C CYS A 327 5.97 27.75 3.62
N ASP A 328 6.36 28.49 2.58
CA ASP A 328 7.71 29.00 2.40
C ASP A 328 8.01 30.25 3.26
N ILE A 329 9.25 30.73 3.20
CA ILE A 329 9.70 31.95 3.89
C ILE A 329 8.98 33.24 3.45
N ASN A 330 8.38 33.25 2.25
CA ASN A 330 7.65 34.38 1.70
C ASN A 330 6.15 34.33 2.04
N GLY A 331 5.68 33.25 2.66
CA GLY A 331 4.28 33.03 3.04
C GLY A 331 3.40 32.48 1.91
N VAL A 332 4.01 31.93 0.84
CA VAL A 332 3.30 31.11 -0.16
C VAL A 332 3.10 29.72 0.43
N CYS A 333 1.88 29.19 0.33
CA CYS A 333 1.52 27.93 0.98
C CYS A 333 0.81 26.98 0.01
N SER A 334 1.01 25.68 0.25
CA SER A 334 0.26 24.59 -0.39
C SER A 334 -0.35 23.66 0.65
N ILE A 335 -1.45 23.01 0.29
CA ILE A 335 -2.30 22.22 1.19
C ILE A 335 -2.58 20.88 0.54
N ALA A 336 -2.42 19.81 1.31
CA ALA A 336 -2.81 18.47 0.91
C ALA A 336 -3.48 17.70 2.07
N THR A 337 -4.00 16.52 1.75
CA THR A 337 -4.79 15.67 2.64
C THR A 337 -3.99 14.46 3.07
N VAL A 338 -4.12 14.07 4.33
CA VAL A 338 -3.67 12.78 4.84
C VAL A 338 -4.90 11.90 5.05
N VAL A 339 -4.84 10.69 4.50
CA VAL A 339 -5.81 9.64 4.71
C VAL A 339 -5.18 8.56 5.58
N VAL A 340 -5.75 8.29 6.75
CA VAL A 340 -5.33 7.21 7.63
C VAL A 340 -6.39 6.12 7.63
N MET A 341 -6.02 4.91 7.25
CA MET A 341 -6.86 3.72 7.37
C MET A 341 -6.52 3.00 8.68
N VAL A 342 -7.49 2.89 9.58
CA VAL A 342 -7.35 2.16 10.84
C VAL A 342 -8.04 0.81 10.69
N ASN A 343 -7.25 -0.25 10.66
CA ASN A 343 -7.74 -1.63 10.57
C ASN A 343 -8.28 -2.07 11.94
N PRO A 344 -9.27 -2.99 11.99
CA PRO A 344 -9.60 -3.68 13.23
C PRO A 344 -8.37 -4.42 13.79
N PRO A 345 -8.40 -4.80 15.07
CA PRO A 345 -7.46 -5.79 15.58
C PRO A 345 -7.49 -7.08 14.76
N LEU A 346 -6.40 -7.85 14.82
CA LEU A 346 -6.37 -9.18 14.23
C LEU A 346 -7.28 -10.08 15.06
N ASP A 347 -8.32 -10.61 14.42
CA ASP A 347 -9.14 -11.68 14.96
C ASP A 347 -8.36 -13.00 14.85
N LEU A 348 -8.29 -13.78 15.92
CA LEU A 348 -7.53 -15.03 16.02
C LEU A 348 -8.40 -16.27 16.18
N ASP A 349 -9.67 -16.06 16.49
CA ASP A 349 -10.67 -17.04 16.93
C ASP A 349 -12.03 -16.41 16.61
N ALA A 350 -12.61 -16.77 15.46
CA ALA A 350 -13.69 -16.02 14.83
C ALA A 350 -15.09 -16.33 15.38
N ASP A 351 -15.34 -17.54 15.88
CA ASP A 351 -16.54 -17.96 16.62
C ASP A 351 -16.39 -17.77 18.14
N ASN A 352 -15.16 -17.53 18.63
CA ASN A 352 -14.81 -17.28 20.03
C ASN A 352 -14.89 -18.55 20.90
N ASP A 353 -14.83 -19.73 20.30
CA ASP A 353 -14.90 -21.02 20.98
C ASP A 353 -13.59 -21.37 21.73
N GLY A 354 -12.54 -20.55 21.59
CA GLY A 354 -11.25 -20.72 22.24
C GLY A 354 -10.25 -21.56 21.46
N ILE A 355 -10.66 -22.25 20.40
CA ILE A 355 -9.80 -22.79 19.36
C ILE A 355 -9.31 -21.60 18.52
N LEU A 356 -8.13 -21.74 17.90
CA LEU A 356 -7.64 -20.67 17.02
C LEU A 356 -7.99 -21.03 15.60
N ASP A 357 -8.36 -20.05 14.78
CA ASP A 357 -8.57 -20.17 13.32
C ASP A 357 -7.48 -21.03 12.65
N SER A 358 -6.22 -20.91 13.11
CA SER A 358 -5.08 -21.65 12.57
C SER A 358 -5.07 -23.16 12.87
N PHE A 359 -5.80 -23.62 13.89
CA PHE A 359 -6.04 -25.03 14.20
C PHE A 359 -7.19 -25.60 13.38
N GLU A 360 -8.16 -24.78 12.98
CA GLU A 360 -9.30 -25.16 12.14
C GLU A 360 -8.97 -25.12 10.63
N ASP A 361 -7.73 -24.79 10.26
CA ASP A 361 -7.22 -25.00 8.90
C ASP A 361 -6.91 -26.50 8.62
N LEU A 362 -7.97 -27.32 8.59
CA LEU A 362 -7.89 -28.77 8.43
C LEU A 362 -7.51 -29.22 7.01
N ASN A 363 -7.47 -28.31 6.03
CA ASN A 363 -7.22 -28.67 4.63
C ASN A 363 -5.73 -29.01 4.30
N LEU A 364 -4.83 -28.76 5.25
CA LEU A 364 -3.39 -29.05 5.22
C LEU A 364 -2.66 -28.51 3.96
N ASP A 365 -3.10 -27.39 3.38
CA ASP A 365 -2.48 -26.82 2.20
C ASP A 365 -1.23 -25.95 2.51
N GLY A 366 -1.08 -25.58 3.79
CA GLY A 366 0.14 -25.05 4.40
C GLY A 366 0.28 -23.53 4.36
N ASP A 367 -0.84 -22.80 4.32
CA ASP A 367 -0.88 -21.36 4.58
C ASP A 367 -1.37 -20.97 5.99
N ASP A 368 -1.83 -21.92 6.80
CA ASP A 368 -2.32 -21.74 8.18
C ASP A 368 -3.47 -20.70 8.22
N ASP A 369 -4.35 -20.73 7.20
CA ASP A 369 -5.44 -19.77 6.97
C ASP A 369 -6.73 -20.53 6.60
N PRO A 370 -7.69 -20.68 7.55
CA PRO A 370 -8.91 -21.46 7.30
C PRO A 370 -9.82 -20.77 6.26
N THR A 371 -9.63 -19.48 5.99
CA THR A 371 -10.46 -18.75 5.01
C THR A 371 -10.13 -19.13 3.56
N THR A 372 -8.99 -19.77 3.33
CA THR A 372 -8.53 -20.24 2.02
C THR A 372 -8.75 -21.73 1.83
N ASN A 373 -9.80 -22.08 1.07
CA ASN A 373 -10.29 -23.47 0.94
C ASN A 373 -10.83 -24.00 2.28
N PRO A 374 -11.84 -23.31 2.85
CA PRO A 374 -12.36 -23.66 4.17
C PRO A 374 -12.92 -25.09 4.19
N THR A 375 -12.80 -25.69 5.36
CA THR A 375 -13.50 -26.92 5.73
C THR A 375 -14.89 -26.60 6.31
N ASP A 376 -15.71 -27.64 6.33
CA ASP A 376 -17.17 -27.66 6.52
C ASP A 376 -17.46 -29.15 6.72
N THR A 377 -17.22 -29.60 7.96
CA THR A 377 -17.06 -31.02 8.33
C THR A 377 -18.39 -31.77 8.24
N ASP A 378 -19.43 -31.21 8.81
CA ASP A 378 -20.82 -31.68 8.82
C ASP A 378 -21.58 -31.40 7.49
N GLY A 379 -21.21 -30.34 6.76
CA GLY A 379 -21.80 -29.95 5.49
C GLY A 379 -23.07 -29.09 5.62
N ASP A 380 -23.31 -28.41 6.73
CA ASP A 380 -24.49 -27.57 6.92
C ASP A 380 -24.39 -26.20 6.20
N GLY A 381 -23.16 -25.78 5.89
CA GLY A 381 -22.80 -24.54 5.19
C GLY A 381 -22.36 -23.37 6.08
N ILE A 382 -22.26 -23.57 7.39
CA ILE A 382 -21.32 -22.88 8.27
C ILE A 382 -19.94 -23.56 8.03
N LEU A 383 -18.84 -22.89 8.40
CA LEU A 383 -17.49 -23.39 8.12
C LEU A 383 -16.85 -23.60 9.47
N ASP A 384 -16.07 -24.68 9.67
CA ASP A 384 -15.55 -25.07 10.99
C ASP A 384 -15.04 -23.88 11.84
N TYR A 385 -14.18 -23.00 11.29
CA TYR A 385 -13.70 -21.77 11.99
C TYR A 385 -14.74 -20.67 12.31
N LEU A 386 -16.02 -20.94 12.10
CA LEU A 386 -17.17 -20.07 12.36
C LEU A 386 -18.31 -20.84 13.03
N ASP A 387 -18.03 -22.08 13.41
CA ASP A 387 -18.99 -23.08 13.88
C ASP A 387 -18.60 -23.45 15.31
N ILE A 388 -19.57 -23.59 16.20
CA ILE A 388 -19.30 -23.99 17.60
C ILE A 388 -19.60 -25.48 17.85
N ASP A 389 -20.05 -26.22 16.83
CA ASP A 389 -20.43 -27.65 16.85
C ASP A 389 -20.09 -28.26 15.47
N SER A 390 -18.80 -28.29 15.12
CA SER A 390 -18.31 -28.47 13.74
C SER A 390 -18.69 -29.81 13.09
N ASP A 391 -19.05 -30.83 13.87
CA ASP A 391 -19.50 -32.13 13.37
C ASP A 391 -20.98 -32.46 13.67
N ASP A 392 -21.75 -31.48 14.13
CA ASP A 392 -23.20 -31.50 14.29
C ASP A 392 -23.70 -32.54 15.32
N ASP A 393 -22.85 -32.90 16.29
CA ASP A 393 -23.12 -33.94 17.26
C ASP A 393 -23.93 -33.43 18.48
N GLY A 394 -23.82 -32.13 18.77
CA GLY A 394 -24.51 -31.42 19.84
C GLY A 394 -23.69 -31.13 21.10
N ILE A 395 -22.41 -31.48 21.09
CA ILE A 395 -21.41 -31.13 22.10
C ILE A 395 -20.57 -29.98 21.51
N PRO A 396 -20.50 -28.81 22.17
CA PRO A 396 -19.77 -27.69 21.56
C PRO A 396 -18.25 -27.92 21.46
N ASP A 397 -17.62 -27.43 20.39
CA ASP A 397 -16.19 -27.55 20.08
C ASP A 397 -15.29 -27.11 21.26
N ASN A 398 -15.71 -26.06 21.97
CA ASN A 398 -15.08 -25.58 23.20
C ASN A 398 -14.90 -26.68 24.26
N ILE A 399 -15.90 -27.57 24.40
CA ILE A 399 -15.92 -28.68 25.34
C ILE A 399 -14.99 -29.79 24.87
N GLU A 400 -15.07 -30.13 23.60
CA GLU A 400 -14.38 -31.28 23.01
C GLU A 400 -12.88 -31.05 22.85
N ALA A 401 -12.49 -29.82 22.50
CA ALA A 401 -11.09 -29.43 22.42
C ALA A 401 -10.32 -29.53 23.76
N GLN A 402 -10.99 -29.85 24.88
CA GLN A 402 -10.43 -29.84 26.23
C GLN A 402 -10.68 -31.15 26.98
N THR A 403 -9.72 -31.57 27.80
CA THR A 403 -9.92 -32.68 28.75
C THR A 403 -10.92 -32.31 29.86
N THR A 404 -11.74 -33.25 30.32
CA THR A 404 -12.74 -33.05 31.40
C THR A 404 -12.12 -32.50 32.70
N GLN A 405 -11.04 -33.12 33.20
CA GLN A 405 -10.38 -32.67 34.44
C GLN A 405 -9.71 -31.29 34.31
N GLY A 406 -9.38 -30.89 33.08
CA GLY A 406 -8.66 -29.66 32.76
C GLY A 406 -9.55 -28.54 32.21
N TYR A 407 -10.85 -28.76 32.09
CA TYR A 407 -11.78 -27.87 31.41
C TYR A 407 -11.73 -26.43 31.94
N ILE A 408 -11.66 -25.48 31.01
CA ILE A 408 -11.66 -24.04 31.25
C ILE A 408 -12.89 -23.46 30.53
N ALA A 409 -13.91 -23.11 31.31
CA ALA A 409 -15.06 -22.38 30.80
C ALA A 409 -14.67 -20.97 30.30
N PRO A 410 -15.32 -20.47 29.23
CA PRO A 410 -15.10 -19.12 28.71
C PRO A 410 -15.43 -18.07 29.78
N SER A 411 -14.71 -16.94 29.79
CA SER A 411 -14.92 -15.88 30.79
C SER A 411 -15.89 -14.78 30.31
N GLY A 412 -16.20 -14.75 29.02
CA GLY A 412 -16.97 -13.72 28.32
C GLY A 412 -16.22 -12.39 28.23
N MET A 413 -14.89 -12.40 28.30
CA MET A 413 -14.05 -11.22 28.37
C MET A 413 -12.87 -11.35 27.39
N ASP A 414 -12.83 -10.48 26.40
CA ASP A 414 -11.67 -10.26 25.56
C ASP A 414 -11.19 -8.81 25.79
N ALA A 415 -10.07 -8.65 26.52
CA ALA A 415 -9.55 -7.33 26.86
C ALA A 415 -8.79 -6.67 25.71
N ASN A 416 -8.34 -7.45 24.73
CA ASN A 416 -7.43 -7.01 23.68
C ASN A 416 -8.09 -7.01 22.28
N ASN A 417 -9.34 -7.45 22.20
CA ASN A 417 -10.23 -7.51 21.04
C ASN A 417 -9.64 -8.36 19.90
N ASN A 418 -8.97 -9.46 20.22
CA ASN A 418 -8.43 -10.40 19.23
C ASN A 418 -9.31 -11.63 18.98
N GLY A 419 -10.57 -11.63 19.43
CA GLY A 419 -11.51 -12.76 19.27
C GLY A 419 -11.38 -13.77 20.40
N LEU A 420 -10.14 -14.11 20.74
CA LEU A 420 -9.84 -15.09 21.77
C LEU A 420 -10.17 -14.60 23.19
N ASP A 421 -10.98 -15.36 23.94
CA ASP A 421 -11.32 -15.05 25.33
C ASP A 421 -10.07 -15.05 26.26
N ASP A 422 -10.00 -14.07 27.18
CA ASP A 422 -8.92 -13.91 28.16
C ASP A 422 -8.70 -15.20 29.02
N ALA A 423 -9.69 -16.10 29.10
CA ALA A 423 -9.58 -17.42 29.73
C ALA A 423 -8.48 -18.28 29.09
N TYR A 424 -8.32 -18.18 27.77
CA TYR A 424 -7.42 -19.00 26.94
C TYR A 424 -6.07 -18.33 26.66
N GLU A 425 -5.83 -17.13 27.21
CA GLU A 425 -4.57 -16.36 27.06
C GLU A 425 -3.65 -16.45 28.29
N GLN A 426 -3.93 -17.37 29.22
CA GLN A 426 -3.21 -17.47 30.49
C GLN A 426 -1.94 -18.32 30.42
N ASP A 427 -1.00 -18.05 31.34
CA ASP A 427 0.26 -18.81 31.53
C ASP A 427 1.17 -18.95 30.28
N GLY A 428 0.94 -18.13 29.25
CA GLY A 428 1.73 -18.11 28.02
C GLY A 428 1.20 -19.04 26.92
N ASN A 429 0.02 -19.62 27.12
CA ASN A 429 -0.78 -20.24 26.07
C ASN A 429 -1.50 -19.15 25.27
N LEU A 430 -1.83 -19.48 24.02
CA LEU A 430 -2.63 -18.66 23.12
C LEU A 430 -3.58 -19.64 22.46
N GLY A 431 -4.84 -19.67 22.92
CA GLY A 431 -5.85 -20.63 22.50
C GLY A 431 -5.78 -21.98 23.19
N LEU A 432 -6.83 -22.76 22.96
CA LEU A 432 -6.90 -24.18 23.25
C LEU A 432 -6.00 -24.97 22.29
N VAL A 433 -5.60 -26.16 22.72
CA VAL A 433 -4.93 -27.13 21.85
C VAL A 433 -5.91 -28.28 21.75
N PRO A 434 -6.58 -28.46 20.59
CA PRO A 434 -7.60 -29.49 20.43
C PRO A 434 -7.12 -30.87 20.87
N LEU A 435 -7.99 -31.59 21.57
CA LEU A 435 -7.78 -32.96 21.99
C LEU A 435 -7.99 -33.91 20.79
N ASP A 436 -7.37 -35.08 20.88
CA ASP A 436 -7.46 -36.18 19.91
C ASP A 436 -7.41 -37.43 20.81
N THR A 437 -8.59 -37.90 21.21
CA THR A 437 -8.80 -38.88 22.30
C THR A 437 -8.35 -40.27 21.88
N ASP A 438 -8.72 -40.71 20.67
CA ASP A 438 -8.39 -42.03 20.13
C ASP A 438 -7.00 -42.09 19.43
N GLY A 439 -6.47 -40.94 19.01
CA GLY A 439 -5.18 -40.79 18.33
C GLY A 439 -5.22 -41.04 16.82
N ASP A 440 -6.37 -40.95 16.15
CA ASP A 440 -6.50 -41.19 14.71
C ASP A 440 -6.10 -40.01 13.82
N SER A 441 -5.82 -38.85 14.44
CA SER A 441 -5.45 -37.56 13.86
C SER A 441 -6.61 -36.66 13.41
N PHE A 442 -7.85 -36.97 13.76
CA PHE A 442 -8.93 -36.00 13.83
C PHE A 442 -9.04 -35.48 15.27
N PRO A 443 -9.10 -34.16 15.48
CA PRO A 443 -9.43 -33.65 16.80
C PRO A 443 -10.88 -33.98 17.19
N ASP A 444 -11.14 -34.15 18.48
CA ASP A 444 -12.46 -34.53 19.03
C ASP A 444 -13.58 -33.64 18.44
N TYR A 445 -13.41 -32.31 18.37
CA TYR A 445 -14.42 -31.37 17.86
C TYR A 445 -14.86 -31.53 16.39
N VAL A 446 -14.22 -32.44 15.63
CA VAL A 446 -14.60 -32.76 14.25
C VAL A 446 -14.75 -34.27 14.04
N ASP A 447 -14.74 -35.04 15.13
CA ASP A 447 -14.78 -36.49 15.11
C ASP A 447 -16.04 -37.03 15.78
N THR A 448 -16.91 -37.62 14.97
CA THR A 448 -18.27 -38.05 15.38
C THR A 448 -18.31 -39.25 16.35
N ASP A 449 -17.16 -39.79 16.73
CA ASP A 449 -16.93 -40.98 17.58
C ASP A 449 -15.55 -40.82 18.25
N SER A 450 -15.44 -39.87 19.18
CA SER A 450 -14.17 -39.33 19.72
C SER A 450 -13.25 -40.37 20.36
N ASP A 451 -13.77 -41.48 20.86
CA ASP A 451 -12.98 -42.56 21.45
C ASP A 451 -12.96 -43.87 20.63
N ASP A 452 -13.62 -43.86 19.48
CA ASP A 452 -13.56 -44.86 18.42
C ASP A 452 -14.04 -46.25 18.93
N ASP A 453 -15.03 -46.24 19.83
CA ASP A 453 -15.62 -47.42 20.46
C ASP A 453 -16.81 -48.00 19.68
N GLY A 454 -17.36 -47.22 18.75
CA GLY A 454 -18.40 -47.60 17.81
C GLY A 454 -19.81 -47.11 18.14
N ILE A 455 -20.00 -46.43 19.28
CA ILE A 455 -21.12 -45.52 19.49
C ILE A 455 -20.78 -44.17 18.82
N VAL A 456 -21.64 -43.18 18.90
CA VAL A 456 -21.37 -41.87 18.30
C VAL A 456 -21.67 -40.82 19.36
N ASP A 457 -20.90 -39.75 19.34
CA ASP A 457 -20.88 -38.74 20.40
C ASP A 457 -22.26 -38.08 20.57
N ALA A 458 -22.97 -37.85 19.46
CA ALA A 458 -24.37 -37.39 19.44
C ALA A 458 -25.38 -38.27 20.24
N ILE A 459 -25.02 -39.52 20.54
CA ILE A 459 -25.79 -40.42 21.40
C ILE A 459 -25.27 -40.34 22.83
N GLU A 460 -23.97 -40.52 23.03
CA GLU A 460 -23.33 -40.62 24.35
C GLU A 460 -23.36 -39.29 25.11
N GLY A 461 -23.16 -38.17 24.43
CA GLY A 461 -23.26 -36.83 25.01
C GLY A 461 -24.67 -36.47 25.49
N HIS A 462 -25.70 -37.25 25.11
CA HIS A 462 -27.10 -36.86 25.28
C HIS A 462 -28.04 -37.94 25.83
N ASP A 463 -27.57 -39.14 26.18
CA ASP A 463 -28.37 -40.21 26.81
C ASP A 463 -28.29 -40.19 28.35
N PHE A 464 -28.89 -39.16 28.97
CA PHE A 464 -28.83 -38.93 30.41
C PHE A 464 -29.59 -39.97 31.25
N ASP A 465 -30.50 -40.74 30.67
CA ASP A 465 -31.22 -41.80 31.37
C ASP A 465 -30.74 -43.23 31.05
N ALA A 466 -29.66 -43.33 30.25
CA ALA A 466 -28.93 -44.54 29.91
C ALA A 466 -29.83 -45.62 29.30
N ASN A 467 -30.69 -45.25 28.35
CA ASN A 467 -31.63 -46.17 27.70
C ASN A 467 -31.26 -46.56 26.26
N GLY A 468 -30.13 -46.06 25.76
CA GLY A 468 -29.65 -46.17 24.38
C GLY A 468 -30.36 -45.20 23.42
N VAL A 469 -30.99 -44.13 23.92
CA VAL A 469 -31.68 -43.13 23.09
C VAL A 469 -31.42 -41.74 23.66
N PRO A 470 -30.79 -40.84 22.87
CA PRO A 470 -30.48 -39.50 23.35
C PRO A 470 -31.75 -38.67 23.59
N GLU A 471 -31.71 -37.81 24.61
CA GLU A 471 -32.79 -36.88 24.93
C GLU A 471 -32.86 -35.70 23.97
N ASN A 472 -31.70 -35.28 23.48
CA ASN A 472 -31.50 -34.18 22.56
C ASN A 472 -31.16 -34.75 21.16
N GLU A 473 -31.69 -34.12 20.11
CA GLU A 473 -31.46 -34.58 18.73
C GLU A 473 -31.43 -33.35 17.81
N TRP A 474 -30.63 -33.46 16.74
CA TRP A 474 -30.60 -32.49 15.64
C TRP A 474 -32.01 -32.11 15.12
N MET A 475 -32.34 -30.82 15.20
CA MET A 475 -33.65 -30.31 14.74
C MET A 475 -33.62 -29.62 13.36
N GLY A 476 -32.44 -29.49 12.73
CA GLY A 476 -32.24 -28.82 11.43
C GLY A 476 -32.72 -27.36 11.43
N SER A 477 -32.63 -26.72 12.58
CA SER A 477 -33.00 -25.34 12.85
C SER A 477 -31.93 -24.80 13.79
N ASP A 478 -31.26 -23.75 13.38
CA ASP A 478 -30.35 -22.96 14.19
C ASP A 478 -30.81 -21.49 14.01
N LYS A 479 -31.05 -20.81 15.13
CA LYS A 479 -31.64 -19.45 15.16
C LYS A 479 -30.59 -18.35 15.18
N ASP A 480 -29.41 -18.67 15.63
CA ASP A 480 -28.28 -17.81 15.98
C ASP A 480 -27.34 -17.67 14.81
N LEU A 481 -27.24 -18.75 14.04
CA LEU A 481 -26.22 -18.97 13.03
C LEU A 481 -24.84 -19.06 13.65
N ASP A 482 -24.74 -19.76 14.79
CA ASP A 482 -23.49 -20.09 15.47
C ASP A 482 -23.03 -21.53 15.24
N GLY A 483 -23.84 -22.39 14.64
CA GLY A 483 -23.48 -23.79 14.33
C GLY A 483 -24.33 -24.80 15.08
N LEU A 484 -24.47 -24.57 16.39
CA LEU A 484 -25.21 -25.46 17.28
C LEU A 484 -26.72 -25.48 16.96
N SER A 485 -27.27 -26.68 16.79
CA SER A 485 -28.71 -26.83 16.50
C SER A 485 -29.60 -26.49 17.71
N ASP A 486 -30.75 -25.87 17.44
CA ASP A 486 -31.86 -25.58 18.39
C ASP A 486 -32.30 -26.80 19.25
N GLY A 487 -31.94 -28.02 18.83
CA GLY A 487 -32.21 -29.29 19.51
C GLY A 487 -31.27 -29.61 20.67
N TYR A 488 -30.06 -29.06 20.64
CA TYR A 488 -29.00 -29.28 21.61
C TYR A 488 -28.92 -28.14 22.62
N GLU A 489 -29.12 -26.92 22.12
CA GLU A 489 -29.29 -25.67 22.86
C GLU A 489 -30.00 -25.80 24.22
N GLY A 490 -29.36 -25.22 25.25
CA GLY A 490 -29.79 -25.24 26.63
C GLY A 490 -31.04 -24.42 26.96
N ASP A 491 -30.98 -23.62 28.02
CA ASP A 491 -32.15 -22.83 28.46
C ASP A 491 -32.42 -21.65 27.49
N THR A 492 -31.43 -21.25 26.69
CA THR A 492 -31.43 -20.02 25.89
C THR A 492 -30.94 -20.21 24.45
N ALA A 493 -31.79 -20.74 23.57
CA ALA A 493 -31.49 -20.88 22.13
C ALA A 493 -31.39 -19.59 21.27
N ILE A 494 -30.95 -18.45 21.86
CA ILE A 494 -30.41 -17.27 21.16
C ILE A 494 -29.43 -16.58 22.09
N ASP A 495 -28.16 -16.97 22.06
CA ASP A 495 -27.10 -16.28 22.80
C ASP A 495 -25.73 -16.28 22.09
N VAL A 496 -24.64 -16.32 22.85
CA VAL A 496 -23.25 -16.25 22.38
C VAL A 496 -22.37 -17.13 23.28
N ASP A 497 -22.98 -18.03 24.05
CA ASP A 497 -22.32 -18.89 25.02
C ASP A 497 -21.75 -20.10 24.29
N VAL A 498 -20.49 -19.99 23.86
CA VAL A 498 -19.78 -20.99 23.03
C VAL A 498 -19.63 -22.37 23.68
N ASN A 499 -20.05 -22.53 24.93
CA ASN A 499 -20.06 -23.79 25.64
C ASN A 499 -21.47 -24.23 26.06
N ASP A 500 -22.52 -23.63 25.50
CA ASP A 500 -23.96 -23.91 25.71
C ASP A 500 -24.29 -24.30 27.16
N GLU A 501 -23.83 -23.46 28.10
CA GLU A 501 -24.10 -23.62 29.53
C GLU A 501 -23.51 -24.88 30.19
N ILE A 502 -22.77 -25.71 29.45
CA ILE A 502 -21.93 -26.84 29.90
C ILE A 502 -20.67 -26.25 30.57
N ASN A 503 -20.79 -25.94 31.86
CA ASN A 503 -19.73 -25.28 32.62
C ASN A 503 -18.84 -26.26 33.40
N ASP A 504 -19.32 -27.49 33.60
CA ASP A 504 -18.59 -28.60 34.21
C ASP A 504 -18.96 -29.90 33.48
N PRO A 505 -18.23 -30.27 32.40
CA PRO A 505 -18.54 -31.44 31.58
C PRO A 505 -18.64 -32.74 32.40
N SER A 506 -17.92 -32.86 33.52
CA SER A 506 -18.00 -34.03 34.41
C SER A 506 -19.33 -34.19 35.17
N THR A 507 -20.21 -33.20 35.08
CA THR A 507 -21.53 -33.24 35.72
C THR A 507 -22.68 -32.79 34.84
N ASP A 508 -22.37 -32.08 33.76
CA ASP A 508 -23.34 -31.53 32.82
C ASP A 508 -23.56 -32.47 31.61
N LEU A 509 -22.64 -33.40 31.32
CA LEU A 509 -22.78 -34.48 30.34
C LEU A 509 -22.93 -35.86 31.02
N PRO A 510 -23.42 -36.89 30.30
CA PRO A 510 -23.42 -38.28 30.77
C PRO A 510 -22.02 -38.79 31.17
N ASP A 511 -21.97 -39.58 32.24
CA ASP A 511 -20.79 -40.19 32.88
C ASP A 511 -21.31 -41.38 33.69
N THR A 512 -21.45 -42.53 33.03
CA THR A 512 -22.25 -43.67 33.49
C THR A 512 -21.62 -44.38 34.69
N ASP A 513 -20.30 -44.56 34.70
CA ASP A 513 -19.58 -45.17 35.82
C ASP A 513 -19.17 -44.16 36.93
N GLY A 514 -19.18 -42.86 36.61
CA GLY A 514 -18.85 -41.76 37.52
C GLY A 514 -17.35 -41.59 37.78
N ASP A 515 -16.48 -41.98 36.85
CA ASP A 515 -15.02 -41.83 36.95
C ASP A 515 -14.53 -40.39 36.65
N GLY A 516 -15.39 -39.59 36.00
CA GLY A 516 -15.17 -38.20 35.63
C GLY A 516 -14.69 -37.99 34.19
N ILE A 517 -14.78 -39.00 33.33
CA ILE A 517 -14.69 -38.92 31.88
C ILE A 517 -16.13 -39.09 31.34
N PRO A 518 -16.66 -38.14 30.54
CA PRO A 518 -17.97 -38.32 29.93
C PRO A 518 -17.97 -39.48 28.93
N ASP A 519 -19.13 -40.12 28.78
CA ASP A 519 -19.31 -41.36 28.01
C ASP A 519 -18.74 -41.25 26.58
N TYR A 520 -18.97 -40.15 25.85
CA TYR A 520 -18.43 -39.92 24.49
C TYR A 520 -16.88 -39.94 24.36
N ARG A 521 -16.16 -40.02 25.49
CA ARG A 521 -14.69 -40.16 25.52
C ARG A 521 -14.22 -41.33 26.38
N ASP A 522 -15.13 -42.16 26.87
CA ASP A 522 -14.82 -43.30 27.73
C ASP A 522 -15.10 -44.64 27.06
N THR A 523 -14.02 -45.26 26.58
CA THR A 523 -14.08 -46.58 25.93
C THR A 523 -14.63 -47.74 26.77
N ASP A 524 -14.96 -47.53 28.05
CA ASP A 524 -15.52 -48.46 29.05
C ASP A 524 -16.59 -47.75 29.91
N ASP A 525 -17.61 -47.19 29.27
CA ASP A 525 -18.70 -46.37 29.81
C ASP A 525 -19.28 -46.79 31.18
N ASP A 526 -19.51 -48.09 31.38
CA ASP A 526 -20.12 -48.63 32.61
C ASP A 526 -19.09 -49.10 33.66
N GLY A 527 -17.81 -49.08 33.29
CA GLY A 527 -16.67 -49.41 34.13
C GLY A 527 -16.62 -50.87 34.58
N ASP A 528 -17.12 -51.82 33.76
CA ASP A 528 -17.15 -53.25 34.08
C ASP A 528 -15.84 -54.03 33.74
N ASP A 529 -14.82 -53.33 33.22
CA ASP A 529 -13.57 -53.82 32.65
C ASP A 529 -13.72 -54.49 31.24
N ILE A 530 -14.84 -54.31 30.54
CA ILE A 530 -15.08 -54.71 29.14
C ILE A 530 -15.36 -53.45 28.32
N ALA A 531 -14.44 -53.11 27.42
CA ALA A 531 -14.63 -51.95 26.54
C ALA A 531 -15.95 -52.03 25.75
N THR A 532 -16.64 -50.91 25.61
CA THR A 532 -17.93 -50.75 24.89
C THR A 532 -17.90 -51.43 23.52
N GLN A 533 -16.83 -51.25 22.75
CA GLN A 533 -16.64 -51.89 21.43
C GLN A 533 -16.75 -53.43 21.45
N ASP A 534 -16.41 -54.08 22.58
CA ASP A 534 -16.42 -55.53 22.76
C ASP A 534 -17.79 -56.06 23.25
N GLU A 535 -18.78 -55.19 23.44
CA GLU A 535 -20.10 -55.50 24.01
C GLU A 535 -21.25 -55.68 23.00
N ASP A 536 -20.95 -55.60 21.70
CA ASP A 536 -21.80 -56.14 20.63
C ASP A 536 -21.79 -57.69 20.67
N LEU A 537 -22.50 -58.24 21.66
CA LEU A 537 -22.59 -59.68 21.93
C LEU A 537 -23.13 -60.46 20.74
N ASN A 538 -23.99 -59.82 19.94
CA ASN A 538 -24.67 -60.47 18.84
C ASN A 538 -23.90 -60.35 17.51
N GLY A 539 -22.99 -59.37 17.42
CA GLY A 539 -22.08 -59.12 16.30
C GLY A 539 -22.76 -58.45 15.10
N ASP A 540 -23.79 -57.64 15.32
CA ASP A 540 -24.52 -56.94 14.27
C ASP A 540 -24.16 -55.45 14.11
N GLY A 541 -23.29 -54.93 14.97
CA GLY A 541 -22.82 -53.54 14.97
C GLY A 541 -23.89 -52.55 15.43
N ASP A 542 -24.75 -52.96 16.35
CA ASP A 542 -25.81 -52.15 16.96
C ASP A 542 -25.85 -52.42 18.46
N TRP A 543 -24.92 -51.79 19.19
CA TRP A 543 -24.75 -51.90 20.64
C TRP A 543 -25.99 -51.41 21.42
N LEU A 544 -26.70 -50.40 20.90
CA LEU A 544 -27.92 -49.81 21.48
C LEU A 544 -29.05 -50.83 21.68
N ASN A 545 -28.98 -51.99 21.02
CA ASN A 545 -30.03 -53.02 21.09
C ASN A 545 -29.68 -54.23 21.98
N ASP A 546 -28.42 -54.34 22.41
CA ASP A 546 -27.93 -55.49 23.16
C ASP A 546 -28.20 -55.30 24.66
N ASP A 547 -29.37 -55.78 25.10
CA ASP A 547 -29.83 -55.78 26.50
C ASP A 547 -29.95 -57.23 27.00
N THR A 548 -28.89 -57.72 27.64
CA THR A 548 -28.74 -59.13 28.04
C THR A 548 -29.73 -59.55 29.11
N ASP A 549 -30.03 -58.64 30.02
CA ASP A 549 -30.76 -58.87 31.26
C ASP A 549 -32.27 -58.57 31.09
N GLY A 550 -32.61 -57.68 30.15
CA GLY A 550 -33.95 -57.32 29.70
C GLY A 550 -34.60 -56.18 30.48
N ASP A 551 -33.83 -55.33 31.15
CA ASP A 551 -34.33 -54.22 31.96
C ASP A 551 -34.51 -52.90 31.20
N GLY A 552 -33.95 -52.82 29.98
CA GLY A 552 -34.06 -51.69 29.07
C GLY A 552 -32.83 -50.78 29.02
N ILE A 553 -31.74 -51.14 29.69
CA ILE A 553 -30.43 -50.49 29.58
C ILE A 553 -29.57 -51.34 28.61
N PRO A 554 -28.94 -50.75 27.59
CA PRO A 554 -27.96 -51.45 26.75
C PRO A 554 -26.77 -51.92 27.59
N ASN A 555 -26.14 -53.05 27.22
CA ASN A 555 -25.06 -53.62 28.03
C ASN A 555 -23.93 -52.61 28.32
N TYR A 556 -23.56 -51.79 27.34
CA TYR A 556 -22.47 -50.81 27.47
C TYR A 556 -22.73 -49.67 28.46
N LEU A 557 -23.99 -49.51 28.90
CA LEU A 557 -24.36 -48.56 29.96
C LEU A 557 -24.84 -49.30 31.24
N ASP A 558 -24.82 -50.63 31.26
CA ASP A 558 -25.45 -51.45 32.30
C ASP A 558 -24.46 -51.82 33.42
N THR A 559 -24.19 -50.84 34.30
CA THR A 559 -23.34 -51.00 35.49
C THR A 559 -23.73 -52.13 36.46
N ASP A 560 -24.92 -52.72 36.33
CA ASP A 560 -25.37 -53.87 37.13
C ASP A 560 -25.48 -55.20 36.37
N LEU A 561 -25.03 -55.20 35.10
CA LEU A 561 -24.92 -56.35 34.23
C LEU A 561 -24.02 -57.43 34.85
N ASP A 562 -24.66 -58.46 35.40
CA ASP A 562 -23.96 -59.65 35.86
C ASP A 562 -23.49 -60.49 34.64
N VAL A 563 -22.41 -60.08 33.96
CA VAL A 563 -21.79 -60.86 32.87
C VAL A 563 -21.22 -62.16 33.44
N ALA A 564 -22.06 -63.20 33.48
CA ALA A 564 -21.68 -64.53 33.95
C ALA A 564 -20.74 -65.22 32.94
N GLY A 565 -19.42 -64.96 33.02
CA GLY A 565 -18.53 -65.15 31.87
C GLY A 565 -17.17 -65.87 31.99
N GLU A 566 -16.82 -66.66 33.02
CA GLU A 566 -15.63 -67.55 32.91
C GLU A 566 -16.01 -69.02 32.59
N GLU A 567 -15.94 -69.43 31.30
CA GLU A 567 -16.20 -70.83 30.88
C GLU A 567 -15.22 -71.82 31.56
N ILE A 568 -15.71 -73.01 31.94
CA ILE A 568 -14.87 -74.07 32.52
C ILE A 568 -14.00 -74.73 31.44
N GLU A 569 -12.70 -74.40 31.43
CA GLU A 569 -11.71 -75.01 30.53
C GLU A 569 -11.08 -76.29 31.13
N VAL A 570 -11.12 -77.41 30.41
CA VAL A 570 -10.51 -78.69 30.83
C VAL A 570 -9.27 -79.03 29.98
N PHE A 571 -8.11 -79.08 30.61
CA PHE A 571 -6.88 -79.51 29.96
C PHE A 571 -6.93 -81.02 29.69
N ASN A 572 -7.05 -81.39 28.41
CA ASN A 572 -7.34 -82.76 28.00
C ASN A 572 -6.12 -83.70 27.98
N VAL A 573 -4.95 -83.28 28.45
CA VAL A 573 -3.73 -84.10 28.54
C VAL A 573 -3.26 -84.19 29.99
N LEU A 574 -2.98 -85.42 30.43
CA LEU A 574 -2.51 -85.73 31.77
C LEU A 574 -1.27 -86.66 31.66
N THR A 575 -0.13 -86.26 32.24
CA THR A 575 1.13 -87.04 32.26
C THR A 575 1.67 -87.29 33.67
N PRO A 576 1.05 -88.19 34.47
CA PRO A 576 1.48 -88.43 35.85
C PRO A 576 2.79 -89.23 35.89
N ASN A 577 3.92 -88.54 35.79
CA ASN A 577 5.29 -89.07 35.74
C ASN A 577 6.18 -88.55 36.90
N GLY A 578 5.71 -87.57 37.67
CA GLY A 578 6.39 -86.97 38.82
C GLY A 578 7.39 -85.87 38.49
N ASP A 579 7.31 -85.26 37.30
CA ASP A 579 8.15 -84.12 36.89
C ASP A 579 7.58 -82.74 37.27
N GLY A 580 6.37 -82.71 37.84
CA GLY A 580 5.67 -81.51 38.27
C GLY A 580 4.87 -80.81 37.16
N VAL A 581 4.86 -81.34 35.94
CA VAL A 581 4.17 -80.76 34.77
C VAL A 581 3.06 -81.71 34.31
N HIS A 582 1.82 -81.25 34.36
CA HIS A 582 0.62 -82.03 34.01
C HIS A 582 0.53 -83.38 34.77
N ASP A 583 1.06 -83.45 35.99
CA ASP A 583 0.93 -84.63 36.85
C ASP A 583 -0.50 -84.83 37.37
N GLU A 584 -1.28 -83.74 37.39
CA GLU A 584 -2.66 -83.65 37.86
C GLU A 584 -3.54 -83.02 36.77
N LEU A 585 -4.82 -83.39 36.74
CA LEU A 585 -5.78 -82.84 35.79
C LEU A 585 -6.08 -81.38 36.17
N VAL A 586 -5.77 -80.46 35.28
CA VAL A 586 -6.07 -79.03 35.48
C VAL A 586 -7.42 -78.72 34.84
N ILE A 587 -8.32 -78.16 35.64
CA ILE A 587 -9.59 -77.62 35.19
C ILE A 587 -9.63 -76.17 35.67
N ARG A 588 -9.55 -75.22 34.74
CA ARG A 588 -9.62 -73.79 35.08
C ARG A 588 -11.05 -73.39 35.39
N ASN A 589 -11.19 -72.38 36.23
CA ASN A 589 -12.44 -71.71 36.61
C ASN A 589 -13.43 -72.60 37.38
N LEU A 590 -13.15 -73.92 37.53
CA LEU A 590 -13.94 -74.83 38.36
C LEU A 590 -13.84 -74.51 39.86
N ASP A 591 -12.75 -73.85 40.29
CA ASP A 591 -12.54 -73.43 41.67
C ASP A 591 -13.56 -72.36 42.12
N ASN A 592 -14.16 -71.61 41.16
CA ASN A 592 -15.23 -70.63 41.41
C ASN A 592 -16.56 -71.33 41.78
N PHE A 593 -16.70 -72.63 41.48
CA PHE A 593 -17.91 -73.40 41.76
C PHE A 593 -17.68 -74.41 42.89
N PRO A 594 -17.83 -74.03 44.18
CA PRO A 594 -17.55 -74.91 45.32
C PRO A 594 -18.45 -76.16 45.37
N ASN A 595 -19.64 -76.08 44.77
CA ASN A 595 -20.58 -77.19 44.60
C ASN A 595 -20.38 -77.90 43.25
N ASN A 596 -19.16 -78.38 42.99
CA ASN A 596 -18.86 -79.18 41.80
C ASN A 596 -18.69 -80.69 42.09
N THR A 597 -18.85 -81.52 41.06
CA THR A 597 -18.59 -82.96 41.07
C THR A 597 -17.93 -83.39 39.78
N VAL A 598 -16.74 -84.00 39.88
CA VAL A 598 -15.99 -84.54 38.72
C VAL A 598 -16.09 -86.06 38.73
N LYS A 599 -16.52 -86.64 37.60
CA LYS A 599 -16.63 -88.10 37.38
C LYS A 599 -15.81 -88.48 36.15
N ILE A 600 -14.92 -89.47 36.28
CA ILE A 600 -14.09 -89.95 35.17
C ILE A 600 -14.40 -91.42 34.89
N TYR A 601 -14.54 -91.76 33.62
CA TYR A 601 -14.94 -93.07 33.11
C TYR A 601 -13.87 -93.62 32.16
N ASN A 602 -13.66 -94.93 32.18
CA ASN A 602 -12.86 -95.58 31.14
C ASN A 602 -13.66 -95.75 29.84
N ARG A 603 -12.99 -96.20 28.77
CA ARG A 603 -13.60 -96.46 27.45
C ARG A 603 -14.79 -97.42 27.41
N TRP A 604 -15.07 -98.15 28.49
CA TRP A 604 -16.22 -99.05 28.60
C TRP A 604 -17.37 -98.43 29.39
N GLY A 605 -17.28 -97.14 29.74
CA GLY A 605 -18.28 -96.43 30.55
C GLY A 605 -18.24 -96.77 32.03
N LEU A 606 -17.18 -97.41 32.53
CA LEU A 606 -17.04 -97.71 33.95
C LEU A 606 -16.37 -96.54 34.66
N LEU A 607 -16.99 -96.07 35.74
CA LEU A 607 -16.46 -95.02 36.61
C LEU A 607 -15.16 -95.47 37.27
N VAL A 608 -14.10 -94.68 37.11
CA VAL A 608 -12.76 -94.93 37.65
C VAL A 608 -12.36 -93.92 38.73
N PHE A 609 -12.91 -92.71 38.71
CA PHE A 609 -12.65 -91.68 39.71
C PHE A 609 -13.91 -90.83 39.91
N GLN A 610 -14.18 -90.44 41.15
CA GLN A 610 -15.23 -89.51 41.47
C GLN A 610 -14.87 -88.69 42.70
N THR A 611 -14.95 -87.38 42.59
CA THR A 611 -14.86 -86.48 43.74
C THR A 611 -15.91 -85.38 43.69
N ARG A 612 -16.17 -84.79 44.87
CA ARG A 612 -16.99 -83.58 45.05
C ARG A 612 -16.06 -82.46 45.49
N ALA A 613 -16.34 -81.22 45.09
CA ALA A 613 -15.48 -80.07 45.32
C ALA A 613 -14.05 -80.33 44.81
N TYR A 614 -13.96 -80.71 43.54
CA TYR A 614 -12.68 -80.77 42.83
C TYR A 614 -12.05 -79.39 42.85
N ASN A 615 -10.75 -79.33 43.14
CA ASN A 615 -10.02 -78.08 43.16
C ASN A 615 -8.56 -78.26 42.77
N THR A 616 -7.84 -77.16 42.55
CA THR A 616 -6.41 -77.17 42.22
C THR A 616 -5.48 -77.44 43.42
N THR A 617 -6.01 -77.53 44.65
CA THR A 617 -5.22 -77.65 45.88
C THR A 617 -5.70 -78.77 46.80
N GLY A 618 -5.50 -80.01 46.36
CA GLY A 618 -5.54 -81.20 47.22
C GLY A 618 -6.73 -82.15 47.00
N ASN A 619 -7.69 -81.81 46.15
CA ASN A 619 -8.74 -82.72 45.70
C ASN A 619 -8.75 -82.82 44.17
N VAL A 620 -7.68 -83.42 43.67
CA VAL A 620 -7.29 -83.48 42.24
C VAL A 620 -7.30 -84.92 41.73
N PHE A 621 -7.29 -85.06 40.41
CA PHE A 621 -7.12 -86.34 39.74
C PHE A 621 -5.71 -86.46 39.17
N ASP A 622 -4.90 -87.34 39.76
CA ASP A 622 -3.49 -87.59 39.41
C ASP A 622 -3.31 -88.90 38.60
N GLY A 623 -4.39 -89.36 37.97
CA GLY A 623 -4.43 -90.65 37.27
C GLY A 623 -4.59 -91.87 38.19
N THR A 624 -4.86 -91.69 39.48
CA THR A 624 -5.19 -92.78 40.41
C THR A 624 -6.69 -93.10 40.38
N SER A 625 -7.03 -94.39 40.39
CA SER A 625 -8.42 -94.86 40.39
C SER A 625 -8.96 -95.07 41.80
N ASP A 626 -10.19 -94.62 42.07
CA ASP A 626 -10.94 -94.88 43.31
C ASP A 626 -11.61 -96.27 43.37
N ALA A 627 -11.75 -96.91 42.19
CA ALA A 627 -12.20 -98.29 41.90
C ALA A 627 -13.30 -98.95 42.78
N ARG A 628 -14.36 -99.47 42.12
CA ARG A 628 -15.30 -100.42 42.74
C ARG A 628 -15.69 -101.70 41.96
N ALA A 629 -14.94 -102.14 40.94
CA ALA A 629 -15.24 -103.46 40.32
C ALA A 629 -14.09 -104.28 39.70
N THR A 630 -13.03 -103.71 39.10
CA THR A 630 -11.97 -104.52 38.42
C THR A 630 -10.55 -103.95 38.47
N LEU A 631 -10.31 -102.86 39.20
CA LEU A 631 -9.00 -102.28 39.48
C LEU A 631 -8.80 -102.28 41.00
N ASN A 632 -7.56 -102.45 41.48
CA ASN A 632 -7.30 -102.25 42.90
C ASN A 632 -7.47 -100.75 43.20
N GLN A 633 -8.14 -100.42 44.29
CA GLN A 633 -8.15 -99.06 44.86
C GLN A 633 -6.71 -98.56 44.98
N ASP A 634 -6.48 -97.28 44.67
CA ASP A 634 -5.16 -96.62 44.69
C ASP A 634 -4.18 -97.09 43.59
N SER A 635 -4.68 -97.79 42.55
CA SER A 635 -3.85 -98.12 41.39
C SER A 635 -3.86 -97.02 40.35
N LYS A 636 -2.65 -96.70 39.90
CA LYS A 636 -2.39 -95.84 38.75
C LYS A 636 -3.03 -96.43 37.47
N LEU A 637 -3.94 -95.68 36.85
CA LEU A 637 -4.69 -96.08 35.66
C LEU A 637 -3.74 -96.35 34.47
N PRO A 638 -4.06 -97.28 33.56
CA PRO A 638 -3.29 -97.48 32.32
C PRO A 638 -3.34 -96.27 31.39
N VAL A 639 -2.30 -96.09 30.57
CA VAL A 639 -2.27 -95.12 29.47
C VAL A 639 -3.45 -95.34 28.51
N GLY A 640 -4.11 -94.26 28.12
CA GLY A 640 -5.24 -94.28 27.19
C GLY A 640 -6.21 -93.13 27.39
N THR A 641 -7.29 -93.15 26.60
CA THR A 641 -8.36 -92.16 26.65
C THR A 641 -9.39 -92.51 27.73
N TYR A 642 -9.74 -91.52 28.53
CA TYR A 642 -10.81 -91.55 29.53
C TYR A 642 -11.81 -90.43 29.24
N PHE A 643 -13.02 -90.56 29.74
CA PHE A 643 -14.10 -89.58 29.53
C PHE A 643 -14.49 -88.96 30.85
N TYR A 644 -14.80 -87.67 30.87
CA TYR A 644 -15.23 -86.98 32.09
C TYR A 644 -16.65 -86.43 31.95
N ILE A 645 -17.31 -86.32 33.10
CA ILE A 645 -18.52 -85.53 33.30
C ILE A 645 -18.28 -84.67 34.53
N ILE A 646 -18.41 -83.36 34.36
CA ILE A 646 -18.31 -82.35 35.41
C ILE A 646 -19.70 -81.78 35.60
N GLU A 647 -20.22 -81.85 36.82
CA GLU A 647 -21.48 -81.22 37.23
C GLU A 647 -21.13 -80.08 38.20
N TYR A 648 -21.67 -78.88 37.99
CA TYR A 648 -21.42 -77.73 38.86
C TYR A 648 -22.69 -76.88 39.01
N GLU A 649 -22.83 -76.19 40.14
CA GLU A 649 -23.91 -75.26 40.43
C GLU A 649 -23.41 -73.84 40.17
N ALA A 650 -24.02 -73.13 39.22
CA ALA A 650 -23.76 -71.71 38.97
C ALA A 650 -24.40 -70.84 40.07
N ASP A 651 -24.04 -69.56 40.17
CA ASP A 651 -24.49 -68.67 41.24
C ASP A 651 -26.01 -68.46 41.27
N ASN A 652 -26.68 -68.63 40.13
CA ASN A 652 -28.14 -68.68 39.99
C ASN A 652 -28.81 -69.98 40.51
N GLY A 653 -28.05 -70.90 41.11
CA GLY A 653 -28.53 -72.19 41.66
C GLY A 653 -28.86 -73.25 40.60
N ARG A 654 -28.53 -73.00 39.33
CA ARG A 654 -28.75 -73.95 38.23
C ARG A 654 -27.60 -74.97 38.15
N MET A 655 -27.96 -76.24 38.00
CA MET A 655 -26.97 -77.31 37.75
C MET A 655 -26.60 -77.38 36.28
N ASN A 656 -25.34 -77.13 35.97
CA ASN A 656 -24.74 -77.23 34.64
C ASN A 656 -23.85 -78.48 34.53
N GLN A 657 -23.60 -78.93 33.28
CA GLN A 657 -22.83 -80.14 33.01
C GLN A 657 -21.90 -79.97 31.82
N VAL A 658 -20.59 -80.19 32.02
CA VAL A 658 -19.58 -80.29 30.96
C VAL A 658 -19.14 -81.74 30.80
N SER A 659 -18.90 -82.18 29.56
CA SER A 659 -18.37 -83.52 29.31
C SER A 659 -17.38 -83.52 28.16
N GLY A 660 -16.38 -84.39 28.26
CA GLY A 660 -15.33 -84.49 27.25
C GLY A 660 -14.45 -85.70 27.47
N TYR A 661 -13.22 -85.65 26.97
CA TYR A 661 -12.23 -86.69 27.17
C TYR A 661 -10.91 -86.13 27.70
N ILE A 662 -10.19 -86.96 28.42
CA ILE A 662 -8.79 -86.74 28.78
C ILE A 662 -7.94 -87.87 28.24
N TYR A 663 -6.73 -87.54 27.82
CA TYR A 663 -5.71 -88.49 27.42
C TYR A 663 -4.68 -88.63 28.53
N LEU A 664 -4.66 -89.79 29.18
CA LEU A 664 -3.67 -90.12 30.19
C LEU A 664 -2.47 -90.79 29.51
N ASN A 665 -1.31 -90.15 29.64
CA ASN A 665 -0.01 -90.65 29.20
C ASN A 665 0.95 -90.75 30.41
N ARG A 666 2.11 -91.41 30.27
CA ARG A 666 3.15 -91.48 31.31
C ARG A 666 4.55 -91.52 30.72
#